data_AF-A0A1N6FWN5-F1
#
_entry.id   AF-A0A1N6FWN5-F1
#
_cell.length_a   1.000
_cell.length_b   1.000
_cell.length_c   1.000
_cell.angle_alpha   90.00
_cell.angle_beta   90.00
_cell.angle_gamma   90.00
#
_symmetry.space_group_name_H-M   'P 1'
#
loop_
_entity.id
_entity.type
_entity.pdbx_description
1 polymer ?
#
loop_
_entity_poly.entity_id
_entity_poly.type
_entity_poly.pdbx_seq_one_letter_code
_entity_poly.pdbx_strand_id
1 'polypeptide(L)'
;MQQFSLEKSSLCDSAPEFDFPGIANEANSRARSLQEIFRVTLSPQNRRLLSLGFYSIDGGLITSEEVFDRFAPEFFHRSRRVVRIAGQVHLRGTRYTISTNPTFELRQKLAHFKEDLDEALQAIQETKHAFFQLGIADYAKNSIITMFNSFLHEEKQGKYRFDQVGYQSVRRDGQAYAQAAVDFFYGVLLQAQNLSNSGYRTLVEKRKTFDKLQEHILLEYQRGVFSSRHITRREAAHPLTIAAAAAQYARYGSRECETIIGLPSGSTELALAHATAQRFINRKKCEVLLVPVSLHSSKDEFDTHGLTGSDLVRWTSHHEKKLAGKHVAIVDDNSSTGQTIQFVADALQPAKIGNLEVAVAEADVTRSKLDLHHPLRKNIAKRSLYQHSVGVLAVSKRLRPKADLKEIYEQRKMLNCVRKRYLTEKCDLSRQIVGRTYCDLLKTKTEDVISKLPDDKIIRVFRKTFLSNFFPVSVVVDGVKYDSVEHAYQAMKFEAGTWEKISDSDIEAINRKLAARGARVTRADLPELFVKPEISAGTSKVAANYLRILGFVRSDWDDVKVPIMTDLLLQKFSQSDLYSRLRKTNGMYLIEGNDWEDTFWGECNGRGRNVLGRMLMVIREIKRSDLSSAAEVIRNQNHKAAAGITVN
;
A
#
# COMPACT_ATOMS: atom_id res chain seq x y z
N MET A 1 6.62 37.10 3.17
CA MET A 1 6.27 35.70 2.83
C MET A 1 5.38 35.14 3.92
N GLN A 2 4.28 34.46 3.61
CA GLN A 2 3.46 33.80 4.62
C GLN A 2 4.21 32.58 5.16
N GLN A 3 4.40 32.51 6.48
CA GLN A 3 5.04 31.37 7.14
C GLN A 3 4.01 30.38 7.68
N PHE A 4 4.29 29.09 7.55
CA PHE A 4 3.45 27.96 7.98
C PHE A 4 4.18 27.01 8.94
N SER A 5 5.52 27.06 8.96
CA SER A 5 6.41 26.29 9.84
C SER A 5 7.29 27.26 10.61
N LEU A 6 7.36 27.09 11.93
CA LEU A 6 8.10 27.97 12.83
C LEU A 6 9.15 27.16 13.60
N GLU A 7 10.32 27.73 13.81
CA GLU A 7 11.35 27.12 14.65
C GLU A 7 10.95 27.27 16.13
N LYS A 8 10.96 26.19 16.90
CA LYS A 8 10.53 26.23 18.31
C LYS A 8 11.38 27.17 19.16
N SER A 9 12.68 27.28 18.84
CA SER A 9 13.66 28.12 19.54
C SER A 9 13.40 29.62 19.36
N SER A 10 12.66 30.03 18.34
CA SER A 10 12.32 31.43 18.10
C SER A 10 11.00 31.86 18.72
N LEU A 11 10.30 30.95 19.40
CA LEU A 11 9.00 31.20 20.05
C LEU A 11 9.16 31.25 21.57
N CYS A 12 8.38 32.12 22.21
CA CYS A 12 8.25 32.11 23.67
C CYS A 12 7.30 31.00 24.13
N ASP A 13 7.39 30.58 25.39
CA ASP A 13 6.55 29.50 25.94
C ASP A 13 5.03 29.81 25.90
N SER A 14 4.66 31.09 25.86
CA SER A 14 3.27 31.55 25.73
C SER A 14 2.79 31.72 24.29
N ALA A 15 3.60 31.33 23.29
CA ALA A 15 3.24 31.47 21.89
C ALA A 15 1.94 30.69 21.58
N PRO A 16 1.04 31.24 20.74
CA PRO A 16 -0.24 30.61 20.44
C PRO A 16 -0.11 29.24 19.76
N GLU A 17 1.04 28.93 19.18
CA GLU A 17 1.43 27.62 18.63
C GLU A 17 1.46 26.52 19.69
N PHE A 18 1.72 26.86 20.96
CA PHE A 18 1.79 25.91 22.07
C PHE A 18 0.44 25.71 22.79
N ASP A 19 -0.60 26.46 22.40
CA ASP A 19 -1.98 26.30 22.89
C ASP A 19 -2.68 25.08 22.23
N PHE A 20 -2.11 23.89 22.46
CA PHE A 20 -2.65 22.64 21.93
C PHE A 20 -4.12 22.39 22.36
N PRO A 21 -4.54 22.65 23.61
CA PRO A 21 -5.93 22.50 24.02
C PRO A 21 -6.86 23.47 23.27
N GLY A 22 -6.48 24.74 23.11
CA GLY A 22 -7.27 25.72 22.38
C GLY A 22 -7.43 25.34 20.91
N ILE A 23 -6.34 24.97 20.23
CA ILE A 23 -6.39 24.50 18.84
C ILE A 23 -7.31 23.28 18.69
N ALA A 24 -7.19 22.31 19.61
CA ALA A 24 -8.05 21.12 19.61
C ALA A 24 -9.52 21.46 19.82
N ASN A 25 -9.83 22.37 20.75
CA ASN A 25 -11.18 22.81 21.04
C ASN A 25 -11.81 23.54 19.85
N GLU A 26 -11.06 24.42 19.19
CA GLU A 26 -11.51 25.11 17.97
C GLU A 26 -11.82 24.13 16.85
N ALA A 27 -10.91 23.20 16.54
CA ALA A 27 -11.10 22.22 15.48
C ALA A 27 -12.35 21.34 15.74
N ASN A 28 -12.50 20.86 16.97
CA ASN A 28 -13.67 20.07 17.37
C ASN A 28 -14.97 20.90 17.41
N SER A 29 -14.89 22.20 17.71
CA SER A 29 -16.04 23.10 17.65
C SER A 29 -16.52 23.27 16.22
N ARG A 30 -15.60 23.50 15.26
CA ARG A 30 -15.94 23.58 13.82
C ARG A 30 -16.60 22.30 13.32
N ALA A 31 -16.08 21.14 13.73
CA ALA A 31 -16.66 19.84 13.40
C ALA A 31 -18.13 19.73 13.85
N ARG A 32 -18.42 20.14 15.10
CA ARG A 32 -19.78 20.15 15.65
C ARG A 32 -20.69 21.14 14.91
N SER A 33 -20.21 22.35 14.62
CA SER A 33 -20.97 23.34 13.86
C SER A 33 -21.35 22.83 12.46
N LEU A 34 -20.43 22.15 11.77
CA LEU A 34 -20.72 21.55 10.46
C LEU A 34 -21.74 20.41 10.55
N GLN A 35 -21.66 19.57 11.59
CA GLN A 35 -22.65 18.52 11.82
C GLN A 35 -24.05 19.13 12.03
N GLU A 36 -24.17 20.22 12.79
CA GLU A 36 -25.46 20.90 12.96
C GLU A 36 -25.96 21.55 11.65
N ILE A 37 -25.07 22.15 10.87
CA ILE A 37 -25.41 22.67 9.54
C ILE A 37 -25.94 21.55 8.64
N PHE A 38 -25.23 20.42 8.56
CA PHE A 38 -25.67 19.28 7.75
C PHE A 38 -26.99 18.70 8.28
N ARG A 39 -27.21 18.72 9.60
CA ARG A 39 -28.51 18.37 10.19
C ARG A 39 -29.63 19.29 9.70
N VAL A 40 -29.41 20.59 9.62
CA VAL A 40 -30.45 21.53 9.14
C VAL A 40 -30.65 21.43 7.63
N THR A 41 -29.57 21.26 6.87
CA THR A 41 -29.59 21.39 5.40
C THR A 41 -30.00 20.08 4.69
N LEU A 42 -29.73 18.92 5.30
CA LEU A 42 -30.01 17.62 4.69
C LEU A 42 -31.32 17.02 5.22
N SER A 43 -32.02 16.29 4.35
CA SER A 43 -33.21 15.53 4.74
C SER A 43 -32.89 14.54 5.87
N PRO A 44 -33.86 14.15 6.73
CA PRO A 44 -33.64 13.14 7.76
C PRO A 44 -33.08 11.81 7.22
N GLN A 45 -33.48 11.40 6.01
CA GLN A 45 -32.96 10.20 5.35
C GLN A 45 -31.49 10.37 4.93
N ASN A 46 -31.11 11.55 4.43
CA ASN A 46 -29.73 11.87 4.04
C ASN A 46 -28.79 11.94 5.25
N ARG A 47 -29.28 12.33 6.44
CA ARG A 47 -28.47 12.42 7.67
C ARG A 47 -28.01 11.07 8.21
N ARG A 48 -28.75 9.99 7.93
CA ARG A 48 -28.49 8.69 8.55
C ARG A 48 -27.08 8.17 8.23
N LEU A 49 -26.61 8.39 7.00
CA LEU A 49 -25.27 7.98 6.55
C LEU A 49 -24.13 8.85 7.11
N LEU A 50 -24.44 10.00 7.72
CA LEU A 50 -23.46 10.87 8.37
C LEU A 50 -23.31 10.57 9.87
N SER A 51 -24.06 9.59 10.39
CA SER A 51 -23.98 9.19 11.80
C SER A 51 -22.60 8.62 12.12
N LEU A 52 -21.91 9.20 13.11
CA LEU A 52 -20.61 8.72 13.59
C LEU A 52 -20.66 7.25 14.05
N GLY A 53 -21.80 6.78 14.57
CA GLY A 53 -21.97 5.40 15.01
C GLY A 53 -21.91 4.36 13.89
N PHE A 54 -21.98 4.78 12.63
CA PHE A 54 -21.79 3.89 11.47
C PHE A 54 -20.35 3.73 11.04
N TYR A 55 -19.41 4.47 11.62
CA TYR A 55 -18.02 4.43 11.21
C TYR A 55 -17.13 3.97 12.36
N SER A 56 -16.19 3.11 12.02
CA SER A 56 -15.07 2.78 12.88
C SER A 56 -13.99 3.87 12.82
N ILE A 57 -13.01 3.81 13.74
CA ILE A 57 -11.95 4.83 13.85
C ILE A 57 -11.18 5.05 12.54
N ASP A 58 -10.98 3.99 11.74
CA ASP A 58 -10.31 4.07 10.44
C ASP A 58 -11.23 4.54 9.31
N GLY A 59 -12.49 4.87 9.60
CA GLY A 59 -13.49 5.36 8.65
C GLY A 59 -14.23 4.26 7.88
N GLY A 60 -14.06 2.99 8.27
CA GLY A 60 -14.82 1.89 7.67
C GLY A 60 -16.23 1.80 8.24
N LEU A 61 -17.21 1.57 7.37
CA LEU A 61 -18.59 1.33 7.78
C LEU A 61 -18.69 0.08 8.68
N ILE A 62 -19.49 0.18 9.74
CA ILE A 62 -19.76 -0.89 10.71
C ILE A 62 -21.25 -1.17 10.83
N THR A 63 -21.58 -2.46 10.96
CA THR A 63 -22.95 -2.92 11.16
C THR A 63 -22.99 -4.16 12.06
N SER A 64 -24.17 -4.53 12.56
CA SER A 64 -24.37 -5.82 13.25
C SER A 64 -24.35 -6.99 12.27
N GLU A 65 -24.07 -8.20 12.77
CA GLU A 65 -24.18 -9.44 11.96
C GLU A 65 -25.61 -9.62 11.41
N GLU A 66 -26.65 -9.36 12.20
CA GLU A 66 -28.05 -9.47 11.76
C GLU A 66 -28.36 -8.59 10.53
N VAL A 67 -27.93 -7.33 10.56
CA VAL A 67 -28.13 -6.40 9.44
C VAL A 67 -27.27 -6.83 8.25
N PHE A 68 -26.06 -7.33 8.50
CA PHE A 68 -25.19 -7.83 7.44
C PHE A 68 -25.82 -9.04 6.74
N ASP A 69 -26.15 -10.09 7.47
CA ASP A 69 -26.67 -11.34 6.92
C ASP A 69 -28.01 -11.15 6.19
N ARG A 70 -28.82 -10.17 6.62
CA ARG A 70 -30.12 -9.88 6.00
C ARG A 70 -30.06 -9.01 4.74
N PHE A 71 -29.11 -8.09 4.67
CA PHE A 71 -29.15 -7.00 3.67
C PHE A 71 -27.87 -6.81 2.87
N ALA A 72 -26.76 -7.46 3.25
CA ALA A 72 -25.50 -7.30 2.53
C ALA A 72 -25.60 -7.92 1.13
N PRO A 73 -25.21 -7.19 0.06
CA PRO A 73 -25.09 -7.76 -1.27
C PRO A 73 -23.92 -8.76 -1.34
N GLU A 74 -23.97 -9.66 -2.33
CA GLU A 74 -22.94 -10.69 -2.58
C GLU A 74 -21.52 -10.10 -2.67
N PHE A 75 -21.42 -8.85 -3.14
CA PHE A 75 -20.19 -8.07 -3.11
C PHE A 75 -19.44 -8.18 -1.77
N PHE A 76 -20.12 -8.10 -0.62
CA PHE A 76 -19.43 -8.17 0.69
C PHE A 76 -19.20 -9.59 1.21
N HIS A 77 -19.84 -10.60 0.63
CA HIS A 77 -19.61 -12.01 0.98
C HIS A 77 -18.31 -12.55 0.38
N ARG A 78 -17.79 -11.91 -0.66
CA ARG A 78 -16.45 -12.19 -1.22
C ARG A 78 -15.35 -12.11 -0.15
N SER A 79 -14.44 -13.07 -0.23
CA SER A 79 -13.34 -13.22 0.73
C SER A 79 -12.55 -11.92 0.93
N ARG A 80 -12.27 -11.59 2.20
CA ARG A 80 -11.43 -10.47 2.64
C ARG A 80 -11.97 -9.05 2.38
N ARG A 81 -13.22 -8.89 1.92
CA ARG A 81 -13.88 -7.57 1.85
C ARG A 81 -14.48 -7.13 3.19
N VAL A 82 -14.80 -8.05 4.08
CA VAL A 82 -15.26 -7.73 5.43
C VAL A 82 -14.37 -8.35 6.49
N VAL A 83 -14.42 -7.77 7.70
CA VAL A 83 -13.77 -8.35 8.88
C VAL A 83 -14.69 -8.24 10.08
N ARG A 84 -14.74 -9.31 10.87
CA ARG A 84 -15.56 -9.43 12.08
C ARG A 84 -14.71 -9.17 13.32
N ILE A 85 -15.03 -8.10 14.06
CA ILE A 85 -14.29 -7.65 15.24
C ILE A 85 -15.30 -7.20 16.30
N ALA A 86 -15.15 -7.69 17.53
CA ALA A 86 -15.96 -7.28 18.68
C ALA A 86 -17.49 -7.31 18.43
N GLY A 87 -17.98 -8.36 17.74
CA GLY A 87 -19.41 -8.52 17.44
C GLY A 87 -19.95 -7.61 16.33
N GLN A 88 -19.09 -6.86 15.64
CA GLN A 88 -19.45 -6.01 14.52
C GLN A 88 -18.81 -6.47 13.21
N VAL A 89 -19.53 -6.26 12.12
CA VAL A 89 -19.04 -6.45 10.76
C VAL A 89 -18.51 -5.13 10.23
N HIS A 90 -17.21 -5.07 9.97
CA HIS A 90 -16.58 -3.93 9.31
C HIS A 90 -16.54 -4.18 7.80
N LEU A 91 -17.07 -3.23 7.04
CA LEU A 91 -17.07 -3.31 5.58
C LEU A 91 -15.70 -2.97 4.96
N ARG A 92 -14.72 -2.49 5.73
CA ARG A 92 -13.31 -2.39 5.30
C ARG A 92 -12.53 -3.61 5.80
N GLY A 93 -12.45 -4.65 4.97
CA GLY A 93 -11.63 -5.84 5.18
C GLY A 93 -10.18 -5.68 4.72
N THR A 94 -9.40 -6.76 4.66
CA THR A 94 -7.98 -6.70 4.30
C THR A 94 -7.73 -6.41 2.82
N ARG A 95 -8.71 -6.63 1.94
CA ARG A 95 -8.63 -6.18 0.53
C ARG A 95 -8.62 -4.66 0.43
N TYR A 96 -9.37 -4.00 1.31
CA TYR A 96 -9.40 -2.54 1.37
C TYR A 96 -8.02 -1.94 1.69
N THR A 97 -7.27 -2.58 2.59
CA THR A 97 -5.92 -2.16 3.02
C THR A 97 -4.80 -2.92 2.31
N ILE A 98 -5.07 -3.50 1.14
CA ILE A 98 -4.13 -4.41 0.47
C ILE A 98 -2.84 -3.72 0.01
N SER A 99 -2.90 -2.41 -0.27
CA SER A 99 -1.73 -1.60 -0.65
C SER A 99 -0.60 -1.67 0.39
N THR A 100 -0.95 -1.54 1.67
CA THR A 100 -0.02 -1.53 2.81
C THR A 100 0.24 -2.92 3.36
N ASN A 101 -0.40 -3.96 2.81
CA ASN A 101 -0.24 -5.32 3.29
C ASN A 101 1.03 -5.95 2.66
N PRO A 102 2.08 -6.25 3.45
CA PRO A 102 3.32 -6.84 2.97
C PRO A 102 3.21 -8.35 2.70
N THR A 103 2.04 -8.96 2.91
CA THR A 103 1.80 -10.38 2.56
C THR A 103 1.29 -10.54 1.13
N PHE A 104 1.14 -9.44 0.38
CA PHE A 104 0.70 -9.44 -1.01
C PHE A 104 1.76 -8.84 -1.93
N GLU A 105 1.83 -9.40 -3.12
CA GLU A 105 2.72 -9.01 -4.19
C GLU A 105 2.02 -8.17 -5.24
N LEU A 106 2.81 -7.59 -6.16
CA LEU A 106 2.30 -6.58 -7.08
C LEU A 106 1.12 -7.10 -7.90
N ARG A 107 1.25 -8.27 -8.56
CA ARG A 107 0.21 -8.78 -9.45
C ARG A 107 -1.09 -9.10 -8.69
N GLN A 108 -0.98 -9.68 -7.49
CA GLN A 108 -2.13 -9.93 -6.62
C GLN A 108 -2.83 -8.62 -6.23
N LYS A 109 -2.07 -7.58 -5.85
CA LYS A 109 -2.63 -6.27 -5.52
C LYS A 109 -3.39 -5.68 -6.69
N LEU A 110 -2.79 -5.67 -7.88
CA LEU A 110 -3.40 -5.10 -9.09
C LEU A 110 -4.67 -5.87 -9.49
N ALA A 111 -4.63 -7.21 -9.47
CA ALA A 111 -5.78 -8.06 -9.76
C ALA A 111 -6.94 -7.78 -8.79
N HIS A 112 -6.66 -7.69 -7.49
CA HIS A 112 -7.69 -7.42 -6.50
C HIS A 112 -8.30 -6.04 -6.63
N PHE A 113 -7.53 -4.99 -6.94
CA PHE A 113 -8.11 -3.66 -7.18
C PHE A 113 -9.01 -3.63 -8.42
N LYS A 114 -8.62 -4.35 -9.48
CA LYS A 114 -9.43 -4.48 -10.70
C LYS A 114 -10.74 -5.19 -10.42
N GLU A 115 -10.68 -6.34 -9.76
CA GLU A 115 -11.86 -7.12 -9.35
C GLU A 115 -12.78 -6.32 -8.41
N ASP A 116 -12.20 -5.62 -7.42
CA ASP A 116 -12.99 -4.79 -6.50
C ASP A 116 -13.68 -3.63 -7.23
N LEU A 117 -13.06 -3.04 -8.26
CA LEU A 117 -13.71 -2.02 -9.08
C LEU A 117 -14.80 -2.60 -9.98
N ASP A 118 -14.50 -3.67 -10.71
CA ASP A 118 -15.44 -4.29 -11.66
C ASP A 118 -16.70 -4.78 -10.94
N GLU A 119 -16.54 -5.52 -9.85
CA GLU A 119 -17.68 -6.02 -9.08
C GLU A 119 -18.42 -4.90 -8.34
N ALA A 120 -17.74 -3.84 -7.91
CA ALA A 120 -18.41 -2.70 -7.25
C ALA A 120 -19.33 -1.95 -8.22
N LEU A 121 -18.89 -1.73 -9.47
CA LEU A 121 -19.71 -1.06 -10.47
C LEU A 121 -20.94 -1.89 -10.88
N GLN A 122 -20.87 -3.22 -10.79
CA GLN A 122 -22.03 -4.09 -10.99
C GLN A 122 -22.95 -4.08 -9.75
N ALA A 123 -22.39 -4.37 -8.58
CA ALA A 123 -23.14 -4.54 -7.34
C ALA A 123 -23.89 -3.26 -6.90
N ILE A 124 -23.40 -2.07 -7.25
CA ILE A 124 -24.09 -0.81 -6.90
C ILE A 124 -25.49 -0.73 -7.51
N GLN A 125 -25.70 -1.35 -8.68
CA GLN A 125 -27.00 -1.34 -9.36
C GLN A 125 -27.98 -2.36 -8.75
N GLU A 126 -27.46 -3.37 -8.07
CA GLU A 126 -28.23 -4.49 -7.52
C GLU A 126 -28.79 -4.16 -6.13
N THR A 127 -28.04 -3.45 -5.29
CA THR A 127 -28.48 -3.09 -3.95
C THR A 127 -29.20 -1.75 -3.90
N LYS A 128 -30.38 -1.73 -3.26
CA LYS A 128 -31.13 -0.50 -2.94
C LYS A 128 -30.82 0.04 -1.53
N HIS A 129 -29.98 -0.67 -0.77
CA HIS A 129 -29.71 -0.32 0.61
C HIS A 129 -28.57 0.71 0.69
N ALA A 130 -28.91 1.98 0.95
CA ALA A 130 -27.99 3.12 0.88
C ALA A 130 -26.68 2.94 1.68
N PHE A 131 -26.73 2.27 2.83
CA PHE A 131 -25.54 1.94 3.63
C PHE A 131 -24.56 1.02 2.88
N PHE A 132 -25.06 -0.02 2.20
CA PHE A 132 -24.21 -0.94 1.43
C PHE A 132 -23.78 -0.31 0.10
N GLN A 133 -24.63 0.52 -0.52
CA GLN A 133 -24.23 1.34 -1.66
C GLN A 133 -23.03 2.22 -1.32
N LEU A 134 -23.05 2.86 -0.14
CA LEU A 134 -21.93 3.67 0.32
C LEU A 134 -20.66 2.85 0.51
N GLY A 135 -20.75 1.65 1.09
CA GLY A 135 -19.61 0.74 1.23
C GLY A 135 -19.03 0.29 -0.10
N ILE A 136 -19.89 -0.03 -1.08
CA ILE A 136 -19.49 -0.41 -2.45
C ILE A 136 -18.77 0.77 -3.13
N ALA A 137 -19.35 1.97 -3.04
CA ALA A 137 -18.75 3.17 -3.59
C ALA A 137 -17.38 3.48 -2.95
N ASP A 138 -17.20 3.18 -1.66
CA ASP A 138 -15.91 3.35 -0.97
C ASP A 138 -14.84 2.39 -1.52
N TYR A 139 -15.19 1.13 -1.84
CA TYR A 139 -14.27 0.19 -2.50
C TYR A 139 -13.88 0.65 -3.89
N ALA A 140 -14.84 1.05 -4.73
CA ALA A 140 -14.56 1.54 -6.08
C ALA A 140 -13.62 2.76 -6.03
N LYS A 141 -13.93 3.73 -5.16
CA LYS A 141 -13.09 4.90 -4.91
C LYS A 141 -11.69 4.51 -4.41
N ASN A 142 -11.59 3.58 -3.46
CA ASN A 142 -10.31 3.12 -2.93
C ASN A 142 -9.42 2.51 -4.02
N SER A 143 -9.97 1.62 -4.86
CA SER A 143 -9.26 1.02 -5.98
C SER A 143 -8.75 2.08 -6.96
N ILE A 144 -9.60 3.02 -7.37
CA ILE A 144 -9.26 4.04 -8.36
C ILE A 144 -8.21 5.01 -7.83
N ILE A 145 -8.40 5.57 -6.63
CA ILE A 145 -7.47 6.54 -6.05
C ILE A 145 -6.12 5.88 -5.79
N THR A 146 -6.10 4.64 -5.29
CA THR A 146 -4.86 3.91 -5.05
C THR A 146 -4.12 3.63 -6.37
N MET A 147 -4.83 3.21 -7.42
CA MET A 147 -4.22 2.97 -8.72
C MET A 147 -3.62 4.25 -9.32
N PHE A 148 -4.36 5.36 -9.26
CA PHE A 148 -3.88 6.64 -9.74
C PHE A 148 -2.67 7.15 -8.93
N ASN A 149 -2.74 7.09 -7.60
CA ASN A 149 -1.61 7.45 -6.73
C ASN A 149 -0.37 6.58 -6.96
N SER A 150 -0.56 5.33 -7.37
CA SER A 150 0.53 4.40 -7.71
C SER A 150 1.15 4.75 -9.05
N PHE A 151 0.35 5.11 -10.05
CA PHE A 151 0.83 5.60 -11.35
C PHE A 151 1.70 6.86 -11.22
N LEU A 152 1.36 7.75 -10.28
CA LEU A 152 2.13 8.98 -10.01
C LEU A 152 3.39 8.75 -9.14
N HIS A 153 3.84 7.51 -8.94
CA HIS A 153 4.94 7.21 -8.00
C HIS A 153 6.23 7.98 -8.32
N GLU A 154 6.65 8.03 -9.59
CA GLU A 154 7.87 8.76 -9.98
C GLU A 154 7.74 10.28 -9.83
N GLU A 155 6.53 10.84 -10.00
CA GLU A 155 6.32 12.27 -9.76
C GLU A 155 6.71 12.61 -8.32
N LYS A 156 6.40 11.72 -7.35
CA LYS A 156 6.79 11.86 -5.92
C LYS A 156 8.29 11.82 -5.66
N GLN A 157 9.10 11.51 -6.67
CA GLN A 157 10.56 11.58 -6.63
C GLN A 157 11.09 12.80 -7.41
N GLY A 158 10.22 13.73 -7.82
CA GLY A 158 10.59 14.88 -8.65
C GLY A 158 10.78 14.56 -10.13
N LYS A 159 10.49 13.32 -10.56
CA LYS A 159 10.68 12.88 -11.95
C LYS A 159 9.41 13.13 -12.78
N TYR A 160 9.31 14.32 -13.34
CA TYR A 160 8.18 14.72 -14.18
C TYR A 160 8.38 14.36 -15.64
N ARG A 161 7.38 13.70 -16.24
CA ARG A 161 7.36 13.33 -17.66
C ARG A 161 6.54 14.33 -18.49
N PHE A 162 6.85 15.63 -18.42
CA PHE A 162 6.07 16.71 -19.06
C PHE A 162 5.90 16.52 -20.58
N ASP A 163 6.97 16.12 -21.25
CA ASP A 163 7.02 16.06 -22.72
C ASP A 163 6.57 14.68 -23.27
N GLN A 164 6.25 13.72 -22.39
CA GLN A 164 5.78 12.40 -22.79
C GLN A 164 4.26 12.39 -23.00
N VAL A 165 3.83 12.65 -24.25
CA VAL A 165 2.42 12.76 -24.64
C VAL A 165 1.57 11.56 -24.16
N GLY A 166 2.07 10.33 -24.33
CA GLY A 166 1.37 9.12 -23.90
C GLY A 166 1.14 9.07 -22.38
N TYR A 167 2.18 9.39 -21.59
CA TYR A 167 2.10 9.46 -20.14
C TYR A 167 1.12 10.54 -19.69
N GLN A 168 1.25 11.76 -20.23
CA GLN A 168 0.40 12.89 -19.86
C GLN A 168 -1.08 12.67 -20.21
N SER A 169 -1.36 11.97 -21.32
CA SER A 169 -2.72 11.58 -21.68
C SER A 169 -3.33 10.63 -20.63
N VAL A 170 -2.62 9.56 -20.28
CA VAL A 170 -3.06 8.59 -19.25
C VAL A 170 -3.18 9.27 -17.88
N ARG A 171 -2.23 10.13 -17.52
CA ARG A 171 -2.24 10.92 -16.28
C ARG A 171 -3.50 11.78 -16.17
N ARG A 172 -3.82 12.55 -17.21
CA ARG A 172 -5.00 13.43 -17.26
C ARG A 172 -6.29 12.63 -17.16
N ASP A 173 -6.40 11.55 -17.94
CA ASP A 173 -7.57 10.68 -17.91
C ASP A 173 -7.74 10.03 -16.53
N GLY A 174 -6.63 9.57 -15.94
CA GLY A 174 -6.58 9.00 -14.59
C GLY A 174 -7.04 9.97 -13.51
N GLN A 175 -6.62 11.24 -13.58
CA GLN A 175 -7.07 12.27 -12.64
C GLN A 175 -8.58 12.54 -12.78
N ALA A 176 -9.08 12.64 -14.01
CA ALA A 176 -10.51 12.81 -14.26
C ALA A 176 -11.33 11.60 -13.76
N TYR A 177 -10.79 10.39 -13.92
CA TYR A 177 -11.41 9.15 -13.43
C TYR A 177 -11.42 9.09 -11.90
N ALA A 178 -10.33 9.53 -11.24
CA ALA A 178 -10.28 9.68 -9.79
C ALA A 178 -11.27 10.73 -9.27
N GLN A 179 -11.40 11.88 -9.96
CA GLN A 179 -12.42 12.89 -9.62
C GLN A 179 -13.84 12.31 -9.72
N ALA A 180 -14.14 11.54 -10.77
CA ALA A 180 -15.44 10.89 -10.92
C ALA A 180 -15.73 9.88 -9.80
N ALA A 181 -14.71 9.17 -9.31
CA ALA A 181 -14.84 8.26 -8.18
C ALA A 181 -15.16 8.99 -6.86
N VAL A 182 -14.53 10.14 -6.65
CA VAL A 182 -14.81 11.03 -5.50
C VAL A 182 -16.22 11.60 -5.60
N ASP A 183 -16.60 12.11 -6.77
CA ASP A 183 -17.96 12.63 -7.02
C ASP A 183 -19.02 11.55 -6.79
N PHE A 184 -18.79 10.34 -7.30
CA PHE A 184 -19.67 9.19 -7.10
C PHE A 184 -19.84 8.88 -5.61
N PHE A 185 -18.73 8.69 -4.88
CA PHE A 185 -18.76 8.36 -3.46
C PHE A 185 -19.44 9.43 -2.61
N TYR A 186 -19.03 10.70 -2.73
CA TYR A 186 -19.62 11.78 -1.94
C TYR A 186 -21.05 12.11 -2.38
N GLY A 187 -21.40 11.86 -3.65
CA GLY A 187 -22.78 11.89 -4.12
C GLY A 187 -23.65 10.84 -3.42
N VAL A 188 -23.17 9.60 -3.28
CA VAL A 188 -23.88 8.55 -2.53
C VAL A 188 -23.98 8.91 -1.05
N LEU A 189 -22.87 9.37 -0.43
CA LEU A 189 -22.83 9.75 0.98
C LEU A 189 -23.85 10.85 1.32
N LEU A 190 -23.93 11.89 0.49
CA LEU A 190 -24.82 13.04 0.67
C LEU A 190 -26.22 12.80 0.09
N GLN A 191 -26.44 11.67 -0.57
CA GLN A 191 -27.63 11.34 -1.38
C GLN A 191 -27.95 12.42 -2.43
N ALA A 192 -26.90 12.97 -3.05
CA ALA A 192 -26.98 13.94 -4.14
C ALA A 192 -27.00 13.20 -5.49
N GLN A 193 -28.19 12.79 -5.95
CA GLN A 193 -28.37 11.92 -7.12
C GLN A 193 -27.69 12.41 -8.39
N ASN A 194 -27.76 13.72 -8.69
CA ASN A 194 -27.10 14.28 -9.88
C ASN A 194 -25.57 14.07 -9.84
N LEU A 195 -24.96 14.24 -8.67
CA LEU A 195 -23.53 14.07 -8.48
C LEU A 195 -23.14 12.59 -8.54
N SER A 196 -23.89 11.70 -7.84
CA SER A 196 -23.62 10.27 -7.86
C SER A 196 -23.80 9.66 -9.26
N ASN A 197 -24.88 10.02 -9.97
CA ASN A 197 -25.18 9.48 -11.30
C ASN A 197 -24.17 9.93 -12.34
N SER A 198 -23.75 11.21 -12.31
CA SER A 198 -22.72 11.72 -13.22
C SER A 198 -21.36 11.07 -12.95
N GLY A 199 -20.98 10.91 -11.69
CA GLY A 199 -19.77 10.19 -11.30
C GLY A 199 -19.81 8.75 -11.79
N TYR A 200 -20.84 7.99 -11.43
CA TYR A 200 -21.03 6.59 -11.84
C TYR A 200 -20.99 6.40 -13.35
N ARG A 201 -21.72 7.22 -14.12
CA ARG A 201 -21.72 7.17 -15.58
C ARG A 201 -20.30 7.31 -16.14
N THR A 202 -19.55 8.29 -15.64
CA THR A 202 -18.14 8.49 -16.05
C THR A 202 -17.28 7.28 -15.70
N LEU A 203 -17.50 6.66 -14.54
CA LEU A 203 -16.75 5.47 -14.13
C LEU A 203 -16.97 4.27 -15.07
N VAL A 204 -18.21 4.09 -15.55
CA VAL A 204 -18.58 3.04 -16.51
C VAL A 204 -18.04 3.38 -17.91
N GLU A 205 -18.32 4.57 -18.43
CA GLU A 205 -17.91 4.99 -19.78
C GLU A 205 -16.39 5.01 -19.98
N LYS A 206 -15.65 5.44 -18.95
CA LYS A 206 -14.18 5.56 -18.99
C LYS A 206 -13.47 4.41 -18.29
N ARG A 207 -14.10 3.24 -18.15
CA ARG A 207 -13.54 2.08 -17.42
C ARG A 207 -12.13 1.68 -17.85
N LYS A 208 -11.82 1.82 -19.15
CA LYS A 208 -10.50 1.52 -19.74
C LYS A 208 -9.36 2.39 -19.19
N THR A 209 -9.66 3.54 -18.58
CA THR A 209 -8.63 4.40 -17.97
C THR A 209 -7.89 3.67 -16.86
N PHE A 210 -8.60 2.90 -16.04
CA PHE A 210 -7.97 2.12 -14.96
C PHE A 210 -7.07 1.02 -15.51
N ASP A 211 -7.47 0.35 -16.60
CA ASP A 211 -6.65 -0.69 -17.23
C ASP A 211 -5.34 -0.08 -17.78
N LYS A 212 -5.41 1.10 -18.41
CA LYS A 212 -4.22 1.84 -18.86
C LYS A 212 -3.27 2.22 -17.71
N LEU A 213 -3.81 2.64 -16.55
CA LEU A 213 -3.00 2.93 -15.37
C LEU A 213 -2.29 1.66 -14.86
N GLN A 214 -3.00 0.54 -14.82
CA GLN A 214 -2.47 -0.76 -14.39
C GLN A 214 -1.42 -1.29 -15.37
N GLU A 215 -1.65 -1.21 -16.67
CA GLU A 215 -0.71 -1.59 -17.72
C GLU A 215 0.59 -0.80 -17.61
N HIS A 216 0.51 0.52 -17.38
CA HIS A 216 1.70 1.34 -17.15
C HIS A 216 2.51 0.85 -15.94
N ILE A 217 1.86 0.59 -14.80
CA ILE A 217 2.53 0.08 -13.59
C ILE A 217 3.18 -1.28 -13.87
N LEU A 218 2.51 -2.17 -14.61
CA LEU A 218 3.07 -3.47 -14.98
C LEU A 218 4.30 -3.33 -15.89
N LEU A 219 4.29 -2.40 -16.84
CA LEU A 219 5.44 -2.10 -17.71
C LEU A 219 6.62 -1.57 -16.89
N GLU A 220 6.39 -0.63 -15.97
CA GLU A 220 7.44 -0.09 -15.10
C GLU A 220 7.98 -1.16 -14.11
N TYR A 221 7.13 -2.09 -13.65
CA TYR A 221 7.57 -3.25 -12.87
C TYR A 221 8.45 -4.21 -13.68
N GLN A 222 8.07 -4.48 -14.94
CA GLN A 222 8.89 -5.31 -15.84
C GLN A 222 10.25 -4.69 -16.13
N ARG A 223 10.34 -3.36 -16.16
CA ARG A 223 11.59 -2.59 -16.30
C ARG A 223 12.42 -2.50 -15.02
N GLY A 224 11.89 -2.97 -13.88
CA GLY A 224 12.56 -2.89 -12.58
C GLY A 224 12.50 -1.51 -11.91
N VAL A 225 11.71 -0.58 -12.44
CA VAL A 225 11.53 0.78 -11.89
C VAL A 225 10.42 0.83 -10.85
N PHE A 226 9.46 -0.09 -10.94
CA PHE A 226 8.34 -0.19 -10.01
C PHE A 226 8.41 -1.45 -9.15
N SER A 227 7.87 -1.42 -7.92
CA SER A 227 7.74 -2.59 -7.04
C SER A 227 6.41 -2.59 -6.28
N SER A 228 6.07 -3.71 -5.63
CA SER A 228 4.87 -3.81 -4.78
C SER A 228 4.83 -2.77 -3.64
N ARG A 229 5.98 -2.20 -3.26
CA ARG A 229 6.09 -1.14 -2.24
C ARG A 229 5.64 0.22 -2.75
N HIS A 230 5.67 0.43 -4.06
CA HIS A 230 5.28 1.71 -4.67
C HIS A 230 3.76 1.89 -4.77
N ILE A 231 2.97 0.82 -4.52
CA ILE A 231 1.52 0.94 -4.46
C ILE A 231 1.13 1.79 -3.25
N THR A 232 0.64 2.99 -3.55
CA THR A 232 0.38 4.00 -2.53
C THR A 232 -1.11 4.25 -2.39
N ARG A 233 -1.68 3.93 -1.22
CA ARG A 233 -3.06 4.30 -0.88
C ARG A 233 -3.17 5.74 -0.40
N ARG A 234 -4.40 6.18 -0.16
CA ARG A 234 -4.71 7.40 0.60
C ARG A 234 -4.26 7.29 2.07
N GLU A 235 -3.66 8.35 2.62
CA GLU A 235 -3.13 8.36 4.00
C GLU A 235 -4.20 8.72 5.03
N ALA A 236 -4.99 9.78 4.82
CA ALA A 236 -6.16 10.08 5.67
C ALA A 236 -7.45 9.48 5.13
N ALA A 237 -8.19 8.84 6.04
CA ALA A 237 -9.07 7.73 5.67
C ALA A 237 -10.56 7.91 6.03
N HIS A 238 -10.91 8.88 6.87
CA HIS A 238 -12.28 8.99 7.37
C HIS A 238 -13.13 9.85 6.42
N PRO A 239 -14.13 9.27 5.73
CA PRO A 239 -14.90 9.99 4.72
C PRO A 239 -15.65 11.19 5.29
N LEU A 240 -16.14 11.10 6.53
CA LEU A 240 -16.78 12.23 7.21
C LEU A 240 -15.82 13.39 7.51
N THR A 241 -14.56 13.10 7.86
CA THR A 241 -13.55 14.14 8.10
C THR A 241 -13.22 14.85 6.80
N ILE A 242 -13.04 14.10 5.70
CA ILE A 242 -12.79 14.68 4.38
C ILE A 242 -13.98 15.53 3.91
N ALA A 243 -15.22 15.01 4.03
CA ALA A 243 -16.42 15.76 3.68
C ALA A 243 -16.55 17.06 4.51
N ALA A 244 -16.31 16.97 5.82
CA ALA A 244 -16.36 18.13 6.71
C ALA A 244 -15.27 19.15 6.37
N ALA A 245 -14.02 18.72 6.13
CA ALA A 245 -12.91 19.61 5.77
C ALA A 245 -13.18 20.32 4.43
N ALA A 246 -13.63 19.58 3.42
CA ALA A 246 -13.97 20.13 2.11
C ALA A 246 -15.12 21.16 2.21
N ALA A 247 -16.15 20.87 3.00
CA ALA A 247 -17.26 21.78 3.21
C ALA A 247 -16.88 23.02 4.04
N GLN A 248 -16.05 22.84 5.08
CA GLN A 248 -15.53 23.93 5.91
C GLN A 248 -14.79 24.93 5.04
N TYR A 249 -13.86 24.44 4.23
CA TYR A 249 -13.07 25.26 3.33
C TYR A 249 -13.93 25.95 2.27
N ALA A 250 -14.82 25.21 1.60
CA ALA A 250 -15.67 25.81 0.57
C ALA A 250 -16.58 26.93 1.13
N ARG A 251 -17.01 26.83 2.40
CA ARG A 251 -17.89 27.83 3.02
C ARG A 251 -17.15 29.04 3.61
N TYR A 252 -16.02 28.80 4.25
CA TYR A 252 -15.34 29.76 5.12
C TYR A 252 -13.89 30.08 4.73
N GLY A 253 -13.30 29.35 3.79
CA GLY A 253 -12.06 29.73 3.12
C GLY A 253 -12.35 30.56 1.86
N SER A 254 -11.49 30.45 0.85
CA SER A 254 -11.68 31.14 -0.43
C SER A 254 -12.86 30.57 -1.22
N ARG A 255 -13.99 31.27 -1.13
CA ARG A 255 -15.15 31.08 -2.03
C ARG A 255 -14.82 31.38 -3.50
N GLU A 256 -13.65 31.94 -3.75
CA GLU A 256 -13.14 32.27 -5.08
C GLU A 256 -11.97 31.40 -5.48
N CYS A 257 -11.73 30.29 -4.77
CA CYS A 257 -10.68 29.34 -5.12
C CYS A 257 -10.81 28.91 -6.59
N GLU A 258 -9.76 29.16 -7.37
CA GLU A 258 -9.69 28.77 -8.78
C GLU A 258 -8.83 27.53 -8.97
N THR A 259 -7.79 27.37 -8.15
CA THR A 259 -6.84 26.25 -8.23
C THR A 259 -6.62 25.63 -6.85
N ILE A 260 -6.81 24.32 -6.76
CA ILE A 260 -6.53 23.51 -5.57
C ILE A 260 -5.24 22.75 -5.83
N ILE A 261 -4.29 22.87 -4.91
CA ILE A 261 -3.05 22.12 -4.86
C ILE A 261 -3.21 21.00 -3.84
N GLY A 262 -3.19 19.76 -4.30
CA GLY A 262 -3.12 18.57 -3.46
C GLY A 262 -1.72 17.97 -3.42
N LEU A 263 -1.39 17.32 -2.31
CA LEU A 263 -0.18 16.53 -2.11
C LEU A 263 -0.50 15.04 -2.40
N PRO A 264 0.04 14.44 -3.47
CA PRO A 264 -0.30 13.09 -3.89
C PRO A 264 0.14 12.06 -2.84
N SER A 265 -0.57 10.94 -2.78
CA SER A 265 -0.62 9.96 -1.68
C SER A 265 -1.55 10.36 -0.53
N GLY A 266 -1.18 11.33 0.31
CA GLY A 266 -1.95 11.69 1.49
C GLY A 266 -3.27 12.40 1.21
N SER A 267 -3.26 13.41 0.33
CA SER A 267 -4.39 14.34 0.17
C SER A 267 -5.06 14.31 -1.21
N THR A 268 -4.76 13.33 -2.08
CA THR A 268 -5.41 13.21 -3.40
C THR A 268 -6.93 13.19 -3.29
N GLU A 269 -7.49 12.37 -2.40
CA GLU A 269 -8.95 12.33 -2.19
C GLU A 269 -9.47 13.67 -1.66
N LEU A 270 -8.74 14.28 -0.72
CA LEU A 270 -9.12 15.55 -0.11
C LEU A 270 -9.17 16.66 -1.16
N ALA A 271 -8.15 16.81 -2.00
CA ALA A 271 -8.11 17.81 -3.06
C ALA A 271 -9.27 17.67 -4.05
N LEU A 272 -9.55 16.43 -4.49
CA LEU A 272 -10.68 16.14 -5.36
C LEU A 272 -12.02 16.41 -4.66
N ALA A 273 -12.13 16.11 -3.36
CA ALA A 273 -13.33 16.37 -2.56
C ALA A 273 -13.55 17.87 -2.34
N HIS A 274 -12.48 18.67 -2.16
CA HIS A 274 -12.57 20.13 -2.15
C HIS A 274 -13.07 20.67 -3.50
N ALA A 275 -12.60 20.12 -4.63
CA ALA A 275 -13.12 20.49 -5.94
C ALA A 275 -14.61 20.13 -6.09
N THR A 276 -15.01 18.95 -5.61
CA THR A 276 -16.43 18.56 -5.53
C THR A 276 -17.24 19.54 -4.69
N ALA A 277 -16.74 19.92 -3.51
CA ALA A 277 -17.41 20.83 -2.59
C ALA A 277 -17.54 22.25 -3.17
N GLN A 278 -16.53 22.77 -3.86
CA GLN A 278 -16.59 24.06 -4.54
C GLN A 278 -17.64 24.07 -5.66
N ARG A 279 -17.72 22.99 -6.45
CA ARG A 279 -18.77 22.83 -7.47
C ARG A 279 -20.16 22.72 -6.85
N PHE A 280 -20.27 21.99 -5.73
CA PHE A 280 -21.56 21.70 -5.11
C PHE A 280 -22.10 22.88 -4.30
N ILE A 281 -21.26 23.57 -3.52
CA ILE A 281 -21.64 24.65 -2.60
C ILE A 281 -21.58 26.00 -3.30
N ASN A 282 -20.50 26.30 -4.01
CA ASN A 282 -20.24 27.62 -4.60
C ASN A 282 -20.55 27.68 -6.10
N ARG A 283 -20.96 26.56 -6.72
CA ARG A 283 -21.18 26.44 -8.18
C ARG A 283 -19.98 26.87 -9.01
N LYS A 284 -18.77 26.73 -8.45
CA LYS A 284 -17.50 27.06 -9.11
C LYS A 284 -16.72 25.81 -9.46
N LYS A 285 -16.16 25.78 -10.66
CA LYS A 285 -15.22 24.75 -11.07
C LYS A 285 -13.81 25.19 -10.66
N CYS A 286 -13.12 24.34 -9.90
CA CYS A 286 -11.72 24.55 -9.55
C CYS A 286 -10.85 23.59 -10.34
N GLU A 287 -9.69 24.07 -10.77
CA GLU A 287 -8.63 23.21 -11.27
C GLU A 287 -7.98 22.48 -10.09
N VAL A 288 -7.63 21.20 -10.27
CA VAL A 288 -6.87 20.44 -9.27
C VAL A 288 -5.50 20.15 -9.83
N LEU A 289 -4.46 20.58 -9.12
CA LEU A 289 -3.08 20.28 -9.40
C LEU A 289 -2.51 19.42 -8.27
N LEU A 290 -1.85 18.32 -8.62
CA LEU A 290 -1.16 17.48 -7.65
C LEU A 290 0.32 17.83 -7.69
N VAL A 291 0.80 18.49 -6.64
CA VAL A 291 2.21 18.85 -6.47
C VAL A 291 2.88 17.68 -5.81
N PRO A 292 3.89 17.05 -6.42
CA PRO A 292 4.37 15.79 -5.91
C PRO A 292 5.39 15.99 -4.80
N VAL A 293 4.92 16.44 -3.64
CA VAL A 293 5.70 16.41 -2.43
C VAL A 293 5.33 15.17 -1.65
N SER A 294 6.37 14.39 -1.31
CA SER A 294 6.30 13.23 -0.44
C SER A 294 7.36 13.40 0.66
N LEU A 295 7.15 14.35 1.58
CA LEU A 295 8.01 14.52 2.75
C LEU A 295 7.67 13.55 3.89
N HIS A 296 6.49 12.94 3.87
CA HIS A 296 5.99 12.04 4.92
C HIS A 296 5.59 10.66 4.41
N SER A 297 5.15 10.52 3.16
CA SER A 297 4.97 9.22 2.49
C SER A 297 6.31 8.49 2.27
N SER A 298 7.43 9.19 2.43
CA SER A 298 8.79 8.65 2.61
C SER A 298 9.06 8.23 4.07
N LYS A 299 8.08 7.62 4.75
CA LYS A 299 8.37 6.74 5.90
C LYS A 299 9.15 5.52 5.38
N ASP A 300 10.45 5.71 5.17
CA ASP A 300 11.49 4.69 4.98
C ASP A 300 11.35 3.76 3.75
N GLU A 301 10.37 3.96 2.86
CA GLU A 301 10.05 3.01 1.76
C GLU A 301 10.46 3.46 0.35
N PHE A 302 10.80 4.73 0.13
CA PHE A 302 11.14 5.25 -1.21
C PHE A 302 12.64 5.51 -1.36
N ASP A 303 13.15 5.31 -2.58
CA ASP A 303 14.55 5.51 -2.94
C ASP A 303 15.09 6.85 -2.43
N THR A 304 16.35 6.85 -2.01
CA THR A 304 17.10 7.95 -1.38
C THR A 304 17.24 9.22 -2.24
N HIS A 305 16.56 9.31 -3.37
CA HIS A 305 16.44 10.52 -4.18
C HIS A 305 15.22 11.33 -3.71
N GLY A 306 15.44 12.15 -2.69
CA GLY A 306 14.43 13.12 -2.23
C GLY A 306 14.20 14.22 -3.27
N LEU A 307 12.98 14.73 -3.34
CA LEU A 307 12.65 15.93 -4.13
C LEU A 307 13.54 17.10 -3.74
N THR A 308 14.08 17.80 -4.74
CA THR A 308 14.80 19.05 -4.54
C THR A 308 13.87 20.25 -4.70
N GLY A 309 14.23 21.40 -4.13
CA GLY A 309 13.49 22.64 -4.35
C GLY A 309 13.41 23.03 -5.83
N SER A 310 14.46 22.74 -6.60
CA SER A 310 14.51 22.96 -8.05
C SER A 310 13.46 22.16 -8.82
N ASP A 311 13.17 20.92 -8.40
CA ASP A 311 12.15 20.08 -9.06
C ASP A 311 10.76 20.70 -8.95
N LEU A 312 10.42 21.24 -7.78
CA LEU A 312 9.14 21.92 -7.56
C LEU A 312 9.05 23.27 -8.26
N VAL A 313 10.16 24.03 -8.32
CA VAL A 313 10.19 25.29 -9.09
C VAL A 313 9.95 25.01 -10.57
N ARG A 314 10.59 23.98 -11.14
CA ARG A 314 10.33 23.56 -12.53
C ARG A 314 8.87 23.17 -12.75
N TRP A 315 8.29 22.40 -11.82
CA TRP A 315 6.86 22.05 -11.88
C TRP A 315 5.96 23.28 -11.81
N THR A 316 6.30 24.23 -10.95
CA THR A 316 5.57 25.49 -10.76
C THR A 316 5.59 26.32 -12.04
N SER A 317 6.76 26.50 -12.66
CA SER A 317 6.89 27.20 -13.95
C SER A 317 6.08 26.53 -15.05
N HIS A 318 6.07 25.19 -15.12
CA HIS A 318 5.25 24.48 -16.09
C HIS A 318 3.74 24.73 -15.92
N HIS A 319 3.29 25.00 -14.69
CA HIS A 319 1.89 25.24 -14.36
C HIS A 319 1.54 26.73 -14.17
N GLU A 320 2.42 27.66 -14.54
CA GLU A 320 2.25 29.10 -14.31
C GLU A 320 0.89 29.62 -14.79
N LYS A 321 0.41 29.17 -15.96
CA LYS A 321 -0.90 29.57 -16.52
C LYS A 321 -2.10 29.23 -15.61
N LYS A 322 -1.94 28.24 -14.74
CA LYS A 322 -2.97 27.79 -13.78
C LYS A 322 -2.78 28.39 -12.38
N LEU A 323 -1.73 29.18 -12.18
CA LEU A 323 -1.31 29.72 -10.87
C LEU A 323 -1.25 31.25 -10.86
N ALA A 324 -0.72 31.87 -11.91
CA ALA A 324 -0.47 33.31 -11.97
C ALA A 324 -1.76 34.13 -11.86
N GLY A 325 -1.80 35.05 -10.88
CA GLY A 325 -2.96 35.88 -10.58
C GLY A 325 -4.19 35.14 -10.04
N LYS A 326 -4.09 33.84 -9.77
CA LYS A 326 -5.19 32.99 -9.31
C LYS A 326 -5.31 32.94 -7.80
N HIS A 327 -6.50 32.60 -7.32
CA HIS A 327 -6.72 32.21 -5.93
C HIS A 327 -6.41 30.72 -5.76
N VAL A 328 -5.30 30.43 -5.10
CA VAL A 328 -4.73 29.08 -4.97
C VAL A 328 -4.85 28.58 -3.54
N ALA A 329 -5.22 27.32 -3.38
CA ALA A 329 -5.36 26.68 -2.08
C ALA A 329 -4.50 25.43 -1.97
N ILE A 330 -3.58 25.37 -1.01
CA ILE A 330 -2.86 24.13 -0.69
C ILE A 330 -3.70 23.35 0.33
N VAL A 331 -4.04 22.11 -0.01
CA VAL A 331 -4.76 21.21 0.90
C VAL A 331 -3.88 20.04 1.31
N ASP A 332 -3.98 19.69 2.58
CA ASP A 332 -3.27 18.54 3.14
C ASP A 332 -4.13 17.84 4.18
N ASP A 333 -3.84 16.57 4.43
CA ASP A 333 -4.66 15.77 5.31
C ASP A 333 -4.42 16.08 6.79
N ASN A 334 -3.16 16.15 7.20
CA ASN A 334 -2.74 16.50 8.53
C ASN A 334 -1.36 17.16 8.51
N SER A 335 -1.04 17.96 9.52
CA SER A 335 0.30 18.52 9.66
C SER A 335 0.64 18.81 11.12
N SER A 336 1.85 18.46 11.54
CA SER A 336 2.40 18.78 12.88
C SER A 336 3.48 19.86 12.85
N THR A 337 4.27 19.93 11.78
CA THR A 337 5.39 20.87 11.66
C THR A 337 5.14 22.00 10.67
N GLY A 338 4.17 21.85 9.76
CA GLY A 338 3.93 22.80 8.67
C GLY A 338 5.03 22.81 7.59
N GLN A 339 6.08 21.99 7.71
CA GLN A 339 7.24 22.03 6.80
C GLN A 339 6.88 21.67 5.36
N THR A 340 6.02 20.68 5.14
CA THR A 340 5.58 20.28 3.81
C THR A 340 4.84 21.41 3.10
N ILE A 341 3.93 22.05 3.82
CA ILE A 341 3.20 23.22 3.32
C ILE A 341 4.14 24.38 3.03
N GLN A 342 5.08 24.66 3.94
CA GLN A 342 6.07 25.73 3.74
C GLN A 342 6.90 25.46 2.48
N PHE A 343 7.40 24.24 2.30
CA PHE A 343 8.19 23.86 1.14
C PHE A 343 7.43 24.04 -0.18
N VAL A 344 6.15 23.64 -0.21
CA VAL A 344 5.29 23.86 -1.38
C VAL A 344 5.01 25.34 -1.61
N ALA A 345 4.66 26.08 -0.55
CA ALA A 345 4.40 27.52 -0.64
C ALA A 345 5.62 28.28 -1.16
N ASP A 346 6.82 27.90 -0.73
CA ASP A 346 8.08 28.50 -1.18
C ASP A 346 8.35 28.21 -2.66
N ALA A 347 8.12 26.98 -3.10
CA ALA A 347 8.28 26.61 -4.51
C ALA A 347 7.28 27.32 -5.45
N LEU A 348 6.13 27.74 -4.92
CA LEU A 348 5.09 28.44 -5.67
C LEU A 348 5.33 29.95 -5.83
N GLN A 349 6.24 30.54 -5.04
CA GLN A 349 6.51 31.98 -5.07
C GLN A 349 6.79 32.54 -6.47
N PRO A 350 7.57 31.87 -7.36
CA PRO A 350 7.86 32.38 -8.70
C PRO A 350 6.62 32.51 -9.59
N ALA A 351 5.53 31.78 -9.31
CA ALA A 351 4.32 31.80 -10.13
C ALA A 351 3.44 33.04 -9.97
N LYS A 352 3.80 34.01 -9.10
CA LYS A 352 3.03 35.26 -8.88
C LYS A 352 1.54 35.01 -8.62
N ILE A 353 1.27 34.12 -7.67
CA ILE A 353 -0.09 33.77 -7.22
C ILE A 353 -0.78 35.03 -6.66
N GLY A 354 -2.06 35.22 -7.00
CA GLY A 354 -2.83 36.37 -6.53
C GLY A 354 -3.17 36.27 -5.05
N ASN A 355 -3.66 35.11 -4.61
CA ASN A 355 -3.91 34.79 -3.21
C ASN A 355 -3.57 33.33 -2.91
N LEU A 356 -2.87 33.08 -1.80
CA LEU A 356 -2.50 31.74 -1.36
C LEU A 356 -3.17 31.43 -0.01
N GLU A 357 -3.96 30.37 0.02
CA GLU A 357 -4.58 29.85 1.24
C GLU A 357 -4.13 28.42 1.52
N VAL A 358 -4.18 28.01 2.79
CA VAL A 358 -3.88 26.64 3.21
C VAL A 358 -5.04 26.09 4.02
N ALA A 359 -5.37 24.82 3.80
CA ALA A 359 -6.34 24.08 4.59
C ALA A 359 -5.82 22.68 4.92
N VAL A 360 -5.74 22.37 6.22
CA VAL A 360 -5.41 21.04 6.72
C VAL A 360 -6.65 20.41 7.35
N ALA A 361 -6.99 19.18 6.98
CA ALA A 361 -8.23 18.54 7.46
C ALA A 361 -8.19 18.23 8.97
N GLU A 362 -7.11 17.64 9.48
CA GLU A 362 -6.91 17.32 10.89
C GLU A 362 -5.69 18.02 11.48
N ALA A 363 -5.84 18.62 12.66
CA ALA A 363 -4.73 19.22 13.39
C ALA A 363 -3.90 18.13 14.08
N ASP A 364 -2.60 18.02 13.79
CA ASP A 364 -1.72 17.05 14.44
C ASP A 364 -1.04 17.63 15.71
N VAL A 365 -1.87 18.20 16.57
CA VAL A 365 -1.45 18.84 17.83
C VAL A 365 -1.06 17.82 18.90
N THR A 366 -1.61 16.60 18.85
CA THR A 366 -1.25 15.53 19.79
C THR A 366 0.21 15.14 19.60
N ARG A 367 0.65 14.91 18.37
CA ARG A 367 2.04 14.58 18.06
C ARG A 367 2.95 15.76 18.38
N SER A 368 2.54 16.98 18.03
CA SER A 368 3.27 18.21 18.35
C SER A 368 3.52 18.37 19.85
N LYS A 369 2.51 18.12 20.69
CA LYS A 369 2.63 18.11 22.16
C LYS A 369 3.58 17.03 22.66
N LEU A 370 3.44 15.80 22.16
CA LEU A 370 4.27 14.67 22.60
C LEU A 370 5.75 14.84 22.22
N ASP A 371 6.02 15.48 21.08
CA ASP A 371 7.36 15.68 20.55
C ASP A 371 7.87 17.11 20.78
N LEU A 372 7.26 17.87 21.71
CA LEU A 372 7.60 19.27 21.96
C LEU A 372 9.09 19.44 22.27
N HIS A 373 9.63 18.58 23.13
CA HIS A 373 11.05 18.59 23.53
C HIS A 373 11.91 17.58 22.76
N HIS A 374 11.42 17.01 21.65
CA HIS A 374 12.19 16.04 20.88
C HIS A 374 13.31 16.73 20.09
N PRO A 375 14.60 16.38 20.27
CA PRO A 375 15.73 17.15 19.74
C PRO A 375 15.79 17.17 18.20
N LEU A 376 15.32 16.09 17.55
CA LEU A 376 15.27 16.02 16.08
C LEU A 376 14.07 16.77 15.47
N ARG A 377 13.08 17.19 16.26
CA ARG A 377 11.90 17.92 15.76
C ARG A 377 11.99 19.38 16.15
N LYS A 378 12.70 20.15 15.34
CA LYS A 378 12.98 21.58 15.61
C LYS A 378 11.81 22.52 15.30
N ASN A 379 10.88 22.10 14.45
CA ASN A 379 9.79 22.95 13.96
C ASN A 379 8.44 22.57 14.56
N ILE A 380 7.53 23.55 14.58
CA ILE A 380 6.11 23.42 14.92
C ILE A 380 5.27 24.14 13.87
N ALA A 381 4.09 23.61 13.56
CA ALA A 381 3.15 24.28 12.67
C ALA A 381 2.66 25.60 13.26
N LYS A 382 2.56 26.64 12.43
CA LYS A 382 1.92 27.90 12.81
C LYS A 382 0.44 27.68 13.10
N ARG A 383 -0.12 28.34 14.13
CA ARG A 383 -1.55 28.16 14.52
C ARG A 383 -2.53 28.39 13.37
N SER A 384 -2.28 29.37 12.51
CA SER A 384 -3.14 29.70 11.35
C SER A 384 -3.30 28.56 10.35
N LEU A 385 -2.38 27.58 10.34
CA LEU A 385 -2.48 26.38 9.52
C LEU A 385 -3.76 25.57 9.83
N TYR A 386 -4.21 25.62 11.09
CA TYR A 386 -5.34 24.83 11.59
C TYR A 386 -6.68 25.56 11.52
N GLN A 387 -6.74 26.73 10.87
CA GLN A 387 -7.96 27.55 10.80
C GLN A 387 -9.16 26.81 10.19
N HIS A 388 -8.90 25.86 9.28
CA HIS A 388 -9.93 25.07 8.60
C HIS A 388 -10.00 23.62 9.08
N SER A 389 -9.20 23.24 10.07
CA SER A 389 -9.21 21.88 10.60
C SER A 389 -10.52 21.57 11.31
N VAL A 390 -11.03 20.37 11.06
CA VAL A 390 -12.32 19.85 11.54
C VAL A 390 -12.16 18.68 12.50
N GLY A 391 -10.95 18.50 13.03
CA GLY A 391 -10.64 17.44 13.98
C GLY A 391 -9.18 17.47 14.40
N VAL A 392 -8.83 16.60 15.33
CA VAL A 392 -7.46 16.37 15.80
C VAL A 392 -7.04 14.96 15.39
N LEU A 393 -5.86 14.84 14.79
CA LEU A 393 -5.34 13.54 14.40
C LEU A 393 -5.13 12.66 15.64
N ALA A 394 -5.70 11.46 15.59
CA ALA A 394 -5.62 10.49 16.67
C ALA A 394 -4.27 9.73 16.61
N VAL A 395 -3.32 10.11 17.46
CA VAL A 395 -1.96 9.53 17.46
C VAL A 395 -1.70 8.67 18.70
N SER A 396 -0.96 7.58 18.53
CA SER A 396 -0.57 6.68 19.62
C SER A 396 0.26 7.40 20.68
N LYS A 397 -0.24 7.40 21.93
CA LYS A 397 0.47 8.04 23.06
C LYS A 397 1.66 7.23 23.54
N ARG A 398 1.62 5.89 23.46
CA ARG A 398 2.60 4.99 24.06
C ARG A 398 3.64 4.41 23.08
N LEU A 399 3.30 4.24 21.81
CA LEU A 399 4.19 3.60 20.82
C LEU A 399 5.27 4.57 20.31
N ARG A 400 6.41 4.03 19.87
CA ARG A 400 7.49 4.75 19.16
C ARG A 400 7.93 3.93 17.93
N PRO A 401 8.02 4.55 16.72
CA PRO A 401 7.61 5.92 16.41
C PRO A 401 6.10 6.15 16.62
N LYS A 402 5.69 7.41 16.78
CA LYS A 402 4.29 7.79 17.02
C LYS A 402 3.46 7.52 15.77
N ALA A 403 2.70 6.43 15.75
CA ALA A 403 1.84 6.04 14.62
C ALA A 403 0.40 6.56 14.78
N ASP A 404 -0.29 6.73 13.65
CA ASP A 404 -1.73 7.02 13.59
C ASP A 404 -2.51 5.82 14.17
N LEU A 405 -3.50 6.08 15.03
CA LEU A 405 -4.37 5.03 15.57
C LEU A 405 -5.17 4.31 14.48
N LYS A 406 -5.48 4.98 13.35
CA LYS A 406 -6.13 4.40 12.17
C LYS A 406 -5.26 3.29 11.56
N GLU A 407 -3.97 3.57 11.33
CA GLU A 407 -2.99 2.58 10.82
C GLU A 407 -2.86 1.37 11.76
N ILE A 408 -2.81 1.60 13.07
CA ILE A 408 -2.75 0.53 14.07
C ILE A 408 -4.01 -0.32 14.04
N TYR A 409 -5.18 0.30 13.84
CA TYR A 409 -6.45 -0.43 13.76
C TYR A 409 -6.50 -1.31 12.50
N GLU A 410 -6.06 -0.78 11.35
CA GLU A 410 -5.92 -1.54 10.10
C GLU A 410 -4.95 -2.72 10.25
N GLN A 411 -3.80 -2.51 10.88
CA GLN A 411 -2.84 -3.57 11.18
C GLN A 411 -3.46 -4.70 12.02
N ARG A 412 -4.29 -4.35 13.02
CA ARG A 412 -5.02 -5.34 13.83
C ARG A 412 -6.01 -6.16 13.00
N LYS A 413 -6.72 -5.53 12.05
CA LYS A 413 -7.61 -6.23 11.10
C LYS A 413 -6.82 -7.24 10.26
N MET A 414 -5.67 -6.83 9.73
CA MET A 414 -4.77 -7.71 8.95
C MET A 414 -4.29 -8.91 9.77
N LEU A 415 -3.83 -8.67 11.00
CA LEU A 415 -3.39 -9.74 11.91
C LEU A 415 -4.51 -10.72 12.27
N ASN A 416 -5.73 -10.22 12.50
CA ASN A 416 -6.90 -11.07 12.78
C ASN A 416 -7.19 -11.98 11.59
N CYS A 417 -7.18 -11.44 10.37
CA CYS A 417 -7.40 -12.20 9.14
C CYS A 417 -6.33 -13.29 8.95
N VAL A 418 -5.05 -12.95 9.10
CA VAL A 418 -3.95 -13.93 8.97
C VAL A 418 -4.11 -15.06 10.00
N ARG A 419 -4.39 -14.73 11.27
CA ARG A 419 -4.62 -15.74 12.31
C ARG A 419 -5.75 -16.69 11.97
N LYS A 420 -6.92 -16.16 11.57
CA LYS A 420 -8.09 -16.99 11.20
C LYS A 420 -7.84 -17.89 9.99
N ARG A 421 -6.97 -17.48 9.06
CA ARG A 421 -6.73 -18.21 7.80
C ARG A 421 -5.59 -19.23 7.87
N TYR A 422 -4.59 -18.97 8.71
CA TYR A 422 -3.34 -19.73 8.71
C TYR A 422 -3.00 -20.37 10.07
N LEU A 423 -3.57 -19.87 11.17
CA LEU A 423 -3.19 -20.26 12.54
C LEU A 423 -4.35 -20.92 13.29
N THR A 424 -5.16 -21.70 12.57
CA THR A 424 -6.19 -22.56 13.17
C THR A 424 -5.65 -23.98 13.30
N GLU A 425 -6.21 -24.77 14.22
CA GLU A 425 -5.81 -26.16 14.45
C GLU A 425 -5.99 -27.06 13.22
N LYS A 426 -6.86 -26.66 12.28
CA LYS A 426 -7.10 -27.36 11.01
C LYS A 426 -6.00 -27.16 9.96
N CYS A 427 -5.12 -26.16 10.14
CA CYS A 427 -4.07 -25.85 9.19
C CYS A 427 -2.86 -26.75 9.43
N ASP A 428 -2.28 -27.30 8.36
CA ASP A 428 -1.02 -28.03 8.41
C ASP A 428 0.16 -27.13 8.86
N LEU A 429 1.29 -27.76 9.17
CA LEU A 429 2.47 -27.07 9.68
C LEU A 429 3.03 -26.04 8.69
N SER A 430 3.05 -26.33 7.39
CA SER A 430 3.52 -25.40 6.35
C SER A 430 2.68 -24.13 6.38
N ARG A 431 1.36 -24.28 6.35
CA ARG A 431 0.42 -23.18 6.40
C ARG A 431 0.55 -22.37 7.69
N GLN A 432 0.78 -23.02 8.82
CA GLN A 432 1.03 -22.33 10.09
C GLN A 432 2.34 -21.52 10.07
N ILE A 433 3.42 -22.04 9.47
CA ILE A 433 4.69 -21.31 9.33
C ILE A 433 4.50 -20.05 8.47
N VAL A 434 3.78 -20.15 7.35
CA VAL A 434 3.40 -19.00 6.53
C VAL A 434 2.64 -17.97 7.37
N GLY A 435 1.63 -18.41 8.13
CA GLY A 435 0.84 -17.53 9.00
C GLY A 435 1.66 -16.82 10.07
N ARG A 436 2.61 -17.51 10.71
CA ARG A 436 3.50 -16.93 11.73
C ARG A 436 4.44 -15.91 11.10
N THR A 437 5.00 -16.22 9.93
CA THR A 437 5.85 -15.31 9.14
C THR A 437 5.10 -14.05 8.73
N TYR A 438 3.87 -14.19 8.22
CA TYR A 438 3.01 -13.07 7.85
C TYR A 438 2.61 -12.21 9.04
N CYS A 439 2.34 -12.83 10.20
CA CYS A 439 2.09 -12.10 11.43
C CYS A 439 3.31 -11.29 11.88
N ASP A 440 4.51 -11.80 11.69
CA ASP A 440 5.76 -11.11 12.02
C ASP A 440 6.01 -9.93 11.06
N LEU A 441 5.88 -10.14 9.74
CA LEU A 441 5.96 -9.08 8.72
C LEU A 441 4.97 -7.93 8.98
N LEU A 442 3.73 -8.27 9.37
CA LEU A 442 2.72 -7.26 9.65
C LEU A 442 3.05 -6.44 10.90
N LYS A 443 3.71 -7.02 11.90
CA LYS A 443 4.01 -6.36 13.18
C LYS A 443 5.27 -5.50 13.14
N THR A 444 6.27 -5.92 12.39
CA THR A 444 7.61 -5.36 12.53
C THR A 444 8.32 -5.28 11.18
N LYS A 445 8.67 -4.06 10.76
CA LYS A 445 9.51 -3.82 9.59
C LYS A 445 10.93 -4.32 9.86
N THR A 446 11.61 -4.85 8.85
CA THR A 446 12.98 -5.37 9.03
C THR A 446 13.93 -4.23 9.42
N GLU A 447 13.71 -3.07 8.83
CA GLU A 447 14.42 -1.82 9.04
C GLU A 447 14.31 -1.35 10.51
N ASP A 448 13.13 -1.48 11.11
CA ASP A 448 12.89 -1.21 12.54
C ASP A 448 13.63 -2.20 13.45
N VAL A 449 13.80 -3.45 13.03
CA VAL A 449 14.55 -4.45 13.79
C VAL A 449 16.04 -4.13 13.74
N ILE A 450 16.57 -3.90 12.53
CA ILE A 450 17.98 -3.62 12.29
C ILE A 450 18.43 -2.37 13.07
N SER A 451 17.61 -1.32 13.08
CA SER A 451 17.95 -0.08 13.80
C SER A 451 17.92 -0.18 15.32
N LYS A 452 17.27 -1.21 15.88
CA LYS A 452 17.08 -1.37 17.33
C LYS A 452 17.93 -2.48 17.95
N LEU A 453 18.26 -3.51 17.18
CA LEU A 453 19.10 -4.60 17.66
C LEU A 453 20.58 -4.23 17.52
N PRO A 454 21.42 -4.56 18.52
CA PRO A 454 22.85 -4.41 18.37
C PRO A 454 23.39 -5.42 17.35
N ASP A 455 24.47 -5.07 16.65
CA ASP A 455 25.01 -5.86 15.54
C ASP A 455 25.40 -7.29 15.96
N ASP A 456 25.81 -7.51 17.21
CA ASP A 456 26.15 -8.82 17.76
C ASP A 456 24.95 -9.76 17.94
N LYS A 457 23.72 -9.26 17.75
CA LYS A 457 22.47 -10.04 17.77
C LYS A 457 21.91 -10.32 16.37
N ILE A 458 22.64 -9.93 15.33
CA ILE A 458 22.18 -10.05 13.94
C ILE A 458 23.18 -10.92 13.17
N ILE A 459 22.68 -12.01 12.56
CA ILE A 459 23.40 -12.68 11.48
C ILE A 459 22.99 -11.96 10.19
N ARG A 460 23.78 -10.96 9.77
CA ARG A 460 23.37 -10.00 8.74
C ARG A 460 23.37 -10.56 7.32
N VAL A 461 24.31 -11.47 7.03
CA VAL A 461 24.49 -12.08 5.72
C VAL A 461 24.78 -13.56 5.94
N PHE A 462 23.91 -14.43 5.44
CA PHE A 462 24.12 -15.88 5.52
C PHE A 462 24.20 -16.57 4.15
N ARG A 463 24.41 -15.79 3.08
CA ARG A 463 24.72 -16.31 1.74
C ARG A 463 25.89 -17.31 1.80
N LYS A 464 25.81 -18.38 1.01
CA LYS A 464 26.79 -19.49 0.97
C LYS A 464 26.94 -20.28 2.29
N THR A 465 26.10 -20.04 3.30
CA THR A 465 26.05 -20.88 4.51
C THR A 465 24.90 -21.88 4.43
N PHE A 466 24.81 -22.77 5.42
CA PHE A 466 23.70 -23.73 5.57
C PHE A 466 22.32 -23.08 5.73
N LEU A 467 22.23 -21.80 6.08
CA LEU A 467 20.96 -21.07 6.15
C LEU A 467 20.41 -20.74 4.76
N SER A 468 21.29 -20.50 3.78
CA SER A 468 20.91 -20.13 2.42
C SER A 468 20.18 -21.26 1.68
N ASN A 469 19.15 -20.93 0.90
CA ASN A 469 18.45 -21.87 0.01
C ASN A 469 19.34 -22.44 -1.10
N PHE A 470 20.50 -21.82 -1.37
CA PHE A 470 21.51 -22.33 -2.31
C PHE A 470 22.41 -23.42 -1.73
N PHE A 471 22.32 -23.68 -0.41
CA PHE A 471 23.14 -24.69 0.23
C PHE A 471 22.85 -26.09 -0.37
N PRO A 472 23.88 -26.88 -0.73
CA PRO A 472 23.68 -28.23 -1.25
C PRO A 472 22.94 -29.12 -0.24
N VAL A 473 21.74 -29.55 -0.60
CA VAL A 473 20.89 -30.41 0.22
C VAL A 473 19.84 -31.05 -0.65
N SER A 474 19.68 -32.37 -0.51
CA SER A 474 18.64 -33.08 -1.24
C SER A 474 17.24 -32.74 -0.70
N VAL A 475 16.35 -32.36 -1.61
CA VAL A 475 14.90 -32.21 -1.39
C VAL A 475 14.14 -32.91 -2.51
N VAL A 476 12.88 -33.29 -2.27
CA VAL A 476 12.04 -34.00 -3.25
C VAL A 476 10.74 -33.25 -3.45
N VAL A 477 10.33 -33.05 -4.70
CA VAL A 477 9.03 -32.46 -5.08
C VAL A 477 8.50 -33.24 -6.27
N ASP A 478 7.22 -33.64 -6.23
CA ASP A 478 6.57 -34.41 -7.31
C ASP A 478 7.38 -35.67 -7.70
N GLY A 479 7.97 -36.35 -6.72
CA GLY A 479 8.83 -37.52 -6.93
C GLY A 479 10.22 -37.22 -7.53
N VAL A 480 10.52 -35.96 -7.86
CA VAL A 480 11.81 -35.55 -8.43
C VAL A 480 12.75 -35.07 -7.32
N LYS A 481 13.97 -35.60 -7.32
CA LYS A 481 15.04 -35.22 -6.38
C LYS A 481 15.83 -34.02 -6.93
N TYR A 482 16.03 -33.01 -6.10
CA TYR A 482 16.79 -31.80 -6.40
C TYR A 482 17.96 -31.63 -5.43
N ASP A 483 19.08 -31.10 -5.90
CA ASP A 483 20.32 -30.96 -5.12
C ASP A 483 20.37 -29.71 -4.23
N SER A 484 19.35 -28.85 -4.29
CA SER A 484 19.17 -27.75 -3.35
C SER A 484 17.71 -27.30 -3.29
N VAL A 485 17.37 -26.52 -2.25
CA VAL A 485 16.07 -25.81 -2.17
C VAL A 485 15.90 -24.88 -3.37
N GLU A 486 16.96 -24.19 -3.79
CA GLU A 486 16.91 -23.28 -4.93
C GLU A 486 16.58 -24.00 -6.24
N HIS A 487 17.18 -25.17 -6.50
CA HIS A 487 16.87 -25.98 -7.69
C HIS A 487 15.38 -26.31 -7.77
N ALA A 488 14.83 -26.87 -6.70
CA ALA A 488 13.41 -27.21 -6.62
C ALA A 488 12.52 -25.96 -6.75
N TYR A 489 12.85 -24.88 -6.04
CA TYR A 489 12.08 -23.64 -6.05
C TYR A 489 12.04 -22.99 -7.45
N GLN A 490 13.15 -23.02 -8.19
CA GLN A 490 13.18 -22.51 -9.56
C GLN A 490 12.40 -23.41 -10.52
N ALA A 491 12.44 -24.74 -10.35
CA ALA A 491 11.66 -25.66 -11.16
C ALA A 491 10.15 -25.42 -11.03
N MET A 492 9.67 -25.14 -9.81
CA MET A 492 8.24 -24.95 -9.52
C MET A 492 7.62 -23.67 -10.11
N LYS A 493 8.42 -22.81 -10.74
CA LYS A 493 7.92 -21.64 -11.48
C LYS A 493 7.22 -21.98 -12.78
N PHE A 494 7.46 -23.17 -13.32
CA PHE A 494 7.09 -23.55 -14.68
C PHE A 494 6.10 -24.72 -14.65
N GLU A 495 5.10 -24.66 -15.53
CA GLU A 495 4.06 -25.69 -15.63
C GLU A 495 4.49 -26.78 -16.62
N ALA A 496 3.76 -27.90 -16.61
CA ALA A 496 3.86 -28.86 -17.70
C ALA A 496 3.47 -28.18 -19.02
N GLY A 497 4.21 -28.43 -20.11
CA GLY A 497 3.97 -27.75 -21.38
C GLY A 497 4.72 -26.42 -21.55
N THR A 498 5.43 -25.92 -20.54
CA THR A 498 6.21 -24.68 -20.66
C THR A 498 7.39 -24.85 -21.61
N TRP A 499 8.05 -26.01 -21.60
CA TRP A 499 9.30 -26.25 -22.35
C TRP A 499 9.08 -26.24 -23.87
N GLU A 500 7.91 -26.68 -24.30
CA GLU A 500 7.46 -26.77 -25.69
C GLU A 500 7.19 -25.39 -26.30
N LYS A 501 6.87 -24.40 -25.46
CA LYS A 501 6.57 -23.02 -25.88
C LYS A 501 7.83 -22.16 -26.06
N ILE A 502 8.97 -22.63 -25.57
CA ILE A 502 10.23 -21.89 -25.62
C ILE A 502 10.82 -22.01 -27.04
N SER A 503 11.06 -20.87 -27.68
CA SER A 503 11.67 -20.80 -29.01
C SER A 503 13.20 -20.94 -28.97
N ASP A 504 13.84 -21.19 -30.12
CA ASP A 504 15.31 -21.25 -30.17
C ASP A 504 15.95 -19.88 -29.86
N SER A 505 15.28 -18.79 -30.25
CA SER A 505 15.68 -17.41 -29.89
C SER A 505 15.68 -17.19 -28.36
N ASP A 506 14.71 -17.76 -27.65
CA ASP A 506 14.65 -17.70 -26.19
C ASP A 506 15.82 -18.47 -25.55
N ILE A 507 16.13 -19.66 -26.08
CA ILE A 507 17.26 -20.48 -25.64
C ILE A 507 18.58 -19.73 -25.84
N GLU A 508 18.76 -19.09 -27.00
CA GLU A 508 19.93 -18.25 -27.26
C GLU A 508 20.00 -17.06 -26.30
N ALA A 509 18.88 -16.41 -26.00
CA ALA A 509 18.82 -15.32 -25.03
C ALA A 509 19.25 -15.75 -23.63
N ILE A 510 18.82 -16.93 -23.19
CA ILE A 510 19.25 -17.55 -21.93
C ILE A 510 20.75 -17.85 -21.99
N ASN A 511 21.23 -18.51 -23.05
CA ASN A 511 22.63 -18.90 -23.20
C ASN A 511 23.60 -17.70 -23.23
N ARG A 512 23.21 -16.57 -23.83
CA ARG A 512 24.01 -15.32 -23.77
C ARG A 512 24.28 -14.88 -22.32
N LYS A 513 23.38 -15.21 -21.39
CA LYS A 513 23.48 -14.83 -19.98
C LYS A 513 24.17 -15.91 -19.14
N LEU A 514 24.06 -17.16 -19.55
CA LEU A 514 24.77 -18.29 -18.93
C LEU A 514 26.24 -18.38 -19.35
N ALA A 515 26.61 -17.81 -20.50
CA ALA A 515 27.99 -17.82 -21.01
C ALA A 515 29.01 -17.29 -20.00
N ALA A 516 28.69 -16.20 -19.28
CA ALA A 516 29.53 -15.62 -18.23
C ALA A 516 29.77 -16.57 -17.03
N ARG A 517 29.00 -17.66 -16.94
CA ARG A 517 29.10 -18.70 -15.91
C ARG A 517 29.62 -20.03 -16.48
N GLY A 518 30.09 -20.05 -17.74
CA GLY A 518 30.58 -21.27 -18.40
C GLY A 518 29.50 -22.34 -18.63
N ALA A 519 28.22 -21.97 -18.58
CA ALA A 519 27.11 -22.89 -18.74
C ALA A 519 26.37 -22.66 -20.06
N ARG A 520 25.83 -23.74 -20.63
CA ARG A 520 25.00 -23.72 -21.83
C ARG A 520 23.86 -24.71 -21.67
N VAL A 521 22.70 -24.34 -22.18
CA VAL A 521 21.46 -25.14 -22.16
C VAL A 521 21.02 -25.35 -23.61
N THR A 522 20.68 -26.58 -23.95
CA THR A 522 20.07 -26.95 -25.22
C THR A 522 18.57 -27.20 -25.05
N ARG A 523 17.83 -27.33 -26.15
CA ARG A 523 16.41 -27.70 -26.10
C ARG A 523 16.18 -29.03 -25.37
N ALA A 524 17.07 -30.00 -25.56
CA ALA A 524 17.02 -31.30 -24.89
C ALA A 524 17.27 -31.20 -23.38
N ASP A 525 17.99 -30.17 -22.91
CA ASP A 525 18.26 -29.95 -21.50
C ASP A 525 17.11 -29.28 -20.75
N LEU A 526 16.17 -28.61 -21.44
CA LEU A 526 15.11 -27.82 -20.79
C LEU A 526 14.25 -28.62 -19.80
N PRO A 527 13.80 -29.86 -20.12
CA PRO A 527 13.02 -30.67 -19.17
C PRO A 527 13.78 -31.02 -17.89
N GLU A 528 15.12 -31.10 -17.95
CA GLU A 528 15.99 -31.50 -16.86
C GLU A 528 16.81 -30.33 -16.28
N LEU A 529 16.52 -29.10 -16.69
CA LEU A 529 17.31 -27.89 -16.43
C LEU A 529 17.65 -27.67 -14.94
N PHE A 530 16.78 -28.11 -14.05
CA PHE A 530 16.91 -27.90 -12.60
C PHE A 530 17.39 -29.12 -11.81
N VAL A 531 17.56 -30.26 -12.48
CA VAL A 531 18.09 -31.50 -11.88
C VAL A 531 19.45 -31.88 -12.45
N LYS A 532 19.87 -31.21 -13.53
CA LYS A 532 21.14 -31.43 -14.20
C LYS A 532 22.33 -31.10 -13.26
N PRO A 533 23.20 -32.06 -12.91
CA PRO A 533 24.27 -31.87 -11.94
C PRO A 533 25.27 -30.77 -12.30
N GLU A 534 25.49 -30.52 -13.59
CA GLU A 534 26.41 -29.48 -14.07
C GLU A 534 25.86 -28.06 -13.89
N ILE A 535 24.56 -27.93 -13.61
CA ILE A 535 23.90 -26.64 -13.43
C ILE A 535 23.85 -26.34 -11.94
N SER A 536 24.72 -25.42 -11.50
CA SER A 536 24.68 -24.94 -10.12
C SER A 536 23.37 -24.21 -9.79
N ALA A 537 23.02 -24.15 -8.50
CA ALA A 537 21.85 -23.40 -8.02
C ALA A 537 21.87 -21.92 -8.46
N GLY A 538 23.05 -21.31 -8.51
CA GLY A 538 23.25 -19.96 -9.04
C GLY A 538 22.92 -19.85 -10.52
N THR A 539 23.36 -20.83 -11.33
CA THR A 539 23.07 -20.92 -12.77
C THR A 539 21.57 -21.15 -13.00
N SER A 540 20.94 -22.05 -12.23
CA SER A 540 19.49 -22.29 -12.28
C SER A 540 18.68 -21.03 -11.98
N LYS A 541 19.05 -20.24 -10.96
CA LYS A 541 18.39 -18.96 -10.67
C LYS A 541 18.45 -18.01 -11.85
N VAL A 542 19.62 -17.90 -12.50
CA VAL A 542 19.80 -17.02 -13.66
C VAL A 542 18.90 -17.48 -14.81
N ALA A 543 18.95 -18.76 -15.19
CA ALA A 543 18.12 -19.31 -16.26
C ALA A 543 16.62 -19.10 -15.99
N ALA A 544 16.16 -19.44 -14.79
CA ALA A 544 14.76 -19.27 -14.40
C ALA A 544 14.33 -17.80 -14.34
N ASN A 545 15.21 -16.87 -13.97
CA ASN A 545 14.90 -15.45 -14.01
C ASN A 545 14.68 -14.96 -15.45
N TYR A 546 15.48 -15.44 -16.41
CA TYR A 546 15.27 -15.10 -17.81
C TYR A 546 13.99 -15.70 -18.39
N LEU A 547 13.69 -16.96 -18.10
CA LEU A 547 12.41 -17.58 -18.47
C LEU A 547 11.21 -16.82 -17.89
N ARG A 548 11.31 -16.35 -16.63
CA ARG A 548 10.30 -15.50 -16.00
C ARG A 548 10.14 -14.16 -16.72
N ILE A 549 11.24 -13.52 -17.12
CA ILE A 549 11.22 -12.25 -17.87
C ILE A 549 10.53 -12.43 -19.23
N LEU A 550 10.75 -13.58 -19.87
CA LEU A 550 10.11 -13.97 -21.14
C LEU A 550 8.63 -14.37 -20.99
N GLY A 551 8.09 -14.39 -19.75
CA GLY A 551 6.67 -14.64 -19.50
C GLY A 551 6.29 -16.10 -19.33
N PHE A 552 7.25 -17.02 -19.22
CA PHE A 552 6.99 -18.45 -19.08
C PHE A 552 6.64 -18.91 -17.65
N VAL A 553 6.55 -17.99 -16.69
CA VAL A 553 6.20 -18.30 -15.29
C VAL A 553 4.70 -18.56 -15.13
N ARG A 554 4.34 -19.51 -14.26
CA ARG A 554 2.95 -19.79 -13.87
C ARG A 554 2.22 -18.55 -13.36
N SER A 555 0.93 -18.46 -13.67
CA SER A 555 0.13 -17.23 -13.46
C SER A 555 -0.14 -16.93 -11.98
N ASP A 556 -0.20 -17.96 -11.14
CA ASP A 556 -0.44 -17.93 -9.69
C ASP A 556 0.87 -17.87 -8.88
N TRP A 557 2.04 -17.62 -9.50
CA TRP A 557 3.34 -17.68 -8.81
C TRP A 557 3.43 -16.80 -7.55
N ASP A 558 2.82 -15.62 -7.59
CA ASP A 558 2.79 -14.71 -6.44
C ASP A 558 1.94 -15.26 -5.27
N ASP A 559 1.02 -16.18 -5.52
CA ASP A 559 0.22 -16.90 -4.51
C ASP A 559 0.98 -18.10 -3.92
N VAL A 560 1.72 -18.84 -4.74
CA VAL A 560 2.30 -20.14 -4.34
C VAL A 560 3.77 -20.08 -3.90
N LYS A 561 4.51 -19.02 -4.22
CA LYS A 561 5.95 -18.95 -3.94
C LYS A 561 6.33 -19.08 -2.46
N VAL A 562 5.54 -18.49 -1.56
CA VAL A 562 5.80 -18.59 -0.11
C VAL A 562 5.46 -19.98 0.42
N PRO A 563 4.30 -20.57 0.13
CA PRO A 563 4.03 -21.98 0.43
C PRO A 563 5.12 -22.94 -0.07
N ILE A 564 5.50 -22.86 -1.35
CA ILE A 564 6.53 -23.75 -1.94
C ILE A 564 7.87 -23.61 -1.21
N MET A 565 8.33 -22.39 -0.95
CA MET A 565 9.56 -22.19 -0.18
C MET A 565 9.45 -22.79 1.23
N THR A 566 8.28 -22.68 1.86
CA THR A 566 8.04 -23.25 3.20
C THR A 566 8.25 -24.76 3.18
N ASP A 567 7.63 -25.45 2.22
CA ASP A 567 7.69 -26.90 2.09
C ASP A 567 9.12 -27.40 1.86
N LEU A 568 9.88 -26.70 1.01
CA LEU A 568 11.26 -27.02 0.74
C LEU A 568 12.18 -26.79 1.96
N LEU A 569 11.95 -25.71 2.72
CA LEU A 569 12.70 -25.44 3.94
C LEU A 569 12.37 -26.43 5.06
N LEU A 570 11.11 -26.89 5.16
CA LEU A 570 10.71 -27.96 6.07
C LEU A 570 11.49 -29.25 5.78
N GLN A 571 11.58 -29.66 4.50
CA GLN A 571 12.39 -30.82 4.11
C GLN A 571 13.85 -30.64 4.48
N LYS A 572 14.46 -29.50 4.12
CA LYS A 572 15.86 -29.19 4.42
C LYS A 572 16.16 -29.27 5.92
N PHE A 573 15.38 -28.58 6.76
CA PHE A 573 15.64 -28.50 8.20
C PHE A 573 15.03 -29.65 9.02
N SER A 574 14.37 -30.62 8.37
CA SER A 574 14.06 -31.91 9.01
C SER A 574 15.29 -32.81 9.20
N GLN A 575 16.35 -32.57 8.42
CA GLN A 575 17.63 -33.29 8.49
C GLN A 575 18.37 -32.91 9.78
N SER A 576 18.90 -33.91 10.50
CA SER A 576 19.40 -33.76 11.87
C SER A 576 20.55 -32.75 12.00
N ASP A 577 21.55 -32.80 11.12
CA ASP A 577 22.69 -31.85 11.12
C ASP A 577 22.21 -30.41 10.96
N LEU A 578 21.42 -30.16 9.91
CA LEU A 578 20.93 -28.82 9.56
C LEU A 578 19.99 -28.27 10.63
N TYR A 579 19.14 -29.12 11.22
CA TYR A 579 18.29 -28.75 12.36
C TYR A 579 19.13 -28.28 13.55
N SER A 580 20.13 -29.07 13.94
CA SER A 580 21.01 -28.77 15.07
C SER A 580 21.73 -27.43 14.86
N ARG A 581 22.25 -27.20 13.65
CA ARG A 581 22.91 -25.94 13.27
C ARG A 581 21.94 -24.76 13.28
N LEU A 582 20.70 -24.93 12.82
CA LEU A 582 19.68 -23.88 12.88
C LEU A 582 19.33 -23.53 14.33
N ARG A 583 19.14 -24.54 15.20
CA ARG A 583 18.87 -24.33 16.63
C ARG A 583 19.99 -23.58 17.35
N LYS A 584 21.26 -23.79 16.96
CA LYS A 584 22.41 -23.04 17.49
C LYS A 584 22.35 -21.54 17.18
N THR A 585 21.54 -21.09 16.22
CA THR A 585 21.34 -19.65 15.93
C THR A 585 20.32 -19.00 16.88
N ASN A 586 19.79 -19.71 17.87
CA ASN A 586 18.77 -19.18 18.77
C ASN A 586 19.21 -17.86 19.43
N GLY A 587 18.27 -16.92 19.57
CA GLY A 587 18.56 -15.56 20.05
C GLY A 587 19.16 -14.61 19.02
N MET A 588 19.55 -15.10 17.83
CA MET A 588 19.99 -14.25 16.71
C MET A 588 18.84 -13.94 15.75
N TYR A 589 18.80 -12.71 15.26
CA TYR A 589 17.96 -12.31 14.13
C TYR A 589 18.66 -12.64 12.81
N LEU A 590 17.99 -13.40 11.94
CA LEU A 590 18.57 -13.91 10.71
C LEU A 590 18.19 -13.02 9.52
N ILE A 591 19.16 -12.48 8.81
CA ILE A 591 18.95 -11.64 7.61
C ILE A 591 19.68 -12.24 6.41
N GLU A 592 18.96 -12.43 5.31
CA GLU A 592 19.60 -12.72 4.02
C GLU A 592 20.00 -11.40 3.33
N GLY A 593 21.08 -10.81 3.83
CA GLY A 593 21.66 -9.61 3.21
C GLY A 593 22.23 -9.92 1.82
N ASN A 594 21.89 -9.11 0.82
CA ASN A 594 22.31 -9.28 -0.56
C ASN A 594 22.70 -7.98 -1.27
N ASP A 595 23.35 -8.13 -2.43
CA ASP A 595 23.86 -7.05 -3.30
C ASP A 595 23.20 -7.07 -4.70
N TRP A 596 22.08 -7.78 -4.87
CA TRP A 596 21.34 -7.93 -6.14
C TRP A 596 19.87 -7.49 -6.04
N GLU A 597 19.57 -6.58 -5.11
CA GLU A 597 18.27 -5.91 -4.94
C GLU A 597 17.07 -6.84 -4.64
N ASP A 598 17.32 -8.04 -4.13
CA ASP A 598 16.23 -8.91 -3.64
C ASP A 598 15.73 -8.40 -2.29
N THR A 599 14.67 -7.61 -2.35
CA THR A 599 14.03 -7.02 -1.16
C THR A 599 12.79 -7.81 -0.70
N PHE A 600 12.50 -8.97 -1.32
CA PHE A 600 11.43 -9.86 -0.89
C PHE A 600 11.96 -10.95 0.03
N TRP A 601 12.81 -11.84 -0.48
CA TRP A 601 13.35 -12.94 0.32
C TRP A 601 14.39 -12.46 1.31
N GLY A 602 15.19 -11.48 0.90
CA GLY A 602 16.26 -10.90 1.68
C GLY A 602 16.09 -9.41 1.94
N GLU A 603 17.24 -8.80 2.19
CA GLU A 603 17.40 -7.37 2.46
C GLU A 603 18.63 -6.84 1.72
N CYS A 604 18.51 -5.66 1.12
CA CYS A 604 19.56 -5.00 0.35
C CYS A 604 19.58 -3.51 0.73
N ASN A 605 20.75 -2.98 1.12
CA ASN A 605 20.97 -1.57 1.47
C ASN A 605 19.99 -1.02 2.52
N GLY A 606 19.80 -1.76 3.61
CA GLY A 606 18.87 -1.44 4.68
C GLY A 606 17.40 -1.65 4.32
N ARG A 607 17.05 -2.30 3.21
CA ARG A 607 15.65 -2.43 2.72
C ARG A 607 15.30 -3.86 2.37
N GLY A 608 14.20 -4.39 2.91
CA GLY A 608 13.89 -5.80 2.68
C GLY A 608 12.79 -6.37 3.57
N ARG A 609 11.90 -7.19 3.02
CA ARG A 609 10.95 -7.94 3.85
C ARG A 609 11.66 -9.06 4.62
N ASN A 610 12.80 -9.55 4.11
CA ASN A 610 13.58 -10.63 4.71
C ASN A 610 12.70 -11.85 5.01
N VAL A 611 11.82 -12.21 4.07
CA VAL A 611 10.84 -13.30 4.26
C VAL A 611 11.56 -14.61 4.57
N LEU A 612 12.70 -14.89 3.91
CA LEU A 612 13.46 -16.12 4.15
C LEU A 612 13.98 -16.18 5.59
N GLY A 613 14.68 -15.14 6.04
CA GLY A 613 15.23 -15.09 7.40
C GLY A 613 14.13 -15.26 8.48
N ARG A 614 12.99 -14.61 8.29
CA ARG A 614 11.81 -14.73 9.19
C ARG A 614 11.26 -16.15 9.20
N MET A 615 11.11 -16.79 8.04
CA MET A 615 10.67 -18.19 7.96
C MET A 615 11.64 -19.13 8.68
N LEU A 616 12.96 -18.94 8.50
CA LEU A 616 13.97 -19.74 9.21
C LEU A 616 13.86 -19.58 10.73
N MET A 617 13.60 -18.37 11.22
CA MET A 617 13.38 -18.12 12.65
C MET A 617 12.09 -18.79 13.16
N VAL A 618 11.03 -18.82 12.36
CA VAL A 618 9.81 -19.58 12.71
C VAL A 618 10.09 -21.09 12.75
N ILE A 619 10.78 -21.63 11.73
CA ILE A 619 11.15 -23.05 11.65
C ILE A 619 12.05 -23.46 12.81
N ARG A 620 12.98 -22.59 13.23
CA ARG A 620 13.89 -22.81 14.36
C ARG A 620 13.14 -23.15 15.65
N GLU A 621 11.95 -22.60 15.86
CA GLU A 621 11.14 -22.82 17.08
C GLU A 621 10.28 -24.09 17.04
N ILE A 622 10.29 -24.84 15.94
CA ILE A 622 9.50 -26.06 15.79
C ILE A 622 10.35 -27.30 16.18
N LYS A 623 9.69 -28.31 16.76
CA LYS A 623 10.35 -29.58 17.12
C LYS A 623 10.73 -30.34 15.85
N ARG A 624 11.91 -30.98 15.86
CA ARG A 624 12.38 -31.76 14.70
C ARG A 624 11.42 -32.86 14.28
N SER A 625 10.77 -33.54 15.24
CA SER A 625 9.76 -34.56 14.97
C SER A 625 8.67 -34.05 14.05
N ASP A 626 8.16 -32.86 14.34
CA ASP A 626 7.04 -32.26 13.62
C ASP A 626 7.49 -31.82 12.21
N LEU A 627 8.72 -31.30 12.09
CA LEU A 627 9.36 -31.01 10.80
C LEU A 627 9.52 -32.28 9.96
N SER A 628 9.97 -33.38 10.56
CA SER A 628 10.17 -34.67 9.88
C SER A 628 8.87 -35.25 9.38
N SER A 629 7.81 -35.26 10.21
CA SER A 629 6.48 -35.72 9.82
C SER A 629 5.90 -34.86 8.68
N ALA A 630 6.00 -33.53 8.78
CA ALA A 630 5.53 -32.65 7.70
C ALA A 630 6.33 -32.84 6.41
N ALA A 631 7.67 -32.96 6.50
CA ALA A 631 8.53 -33.19 5.35
C ALA A 631 8.22 -34.52 4.66
N GLU A 632 7.87 -35.57 5.40
CA GLU A 632 7.44 -36.84 4.83
C GLU A 632 6.13 -36.72 4.07
N VAL A 633 5.13 -36.04 4.65
CA VAL A 633 3.87 -35.74 3.96
C VAL A 633 4.13 -34.97 2.67
N ILE A 634 4.95 -33.91 2.71
CA ILE A 634 5.30 -33.09 1.54
C ILE A 634 5.97 -33.93 0.44
N ARG A 635 6.93 -34.80 0.78
CA ARG A 635 7.59 -35.65 -0.23
C ARG A 635 6.62 -36.58 -0.96
N ASN A 636 5.54 -36.95 -0.29
CA ASN A 636 4.50 -37.83 -0.83
C ASN A 636 3.36 -37.06 -1.53
N GLN A 637 3.36 -35.71 -1.47
CA GLN A 637 2.38 -34.88 -2.17
C GLN A 637 2.74 -34.72 -3.65
N ASN A 638 1.72 -34.77 -4.52
CA ASN A 638 1.82 -34.40 -5.93
C ASN A 638 1.25 -32.98 -6.13
N HIS A 639 2.12 -31.98 -6.16
CA HIS A 639 1.77 -30.58 -6.42
C HIS A 639 1.25 -30.37 -7.85
N LYS A 640 1.70 -31.17 -8.83
CA LYS A 640 1.17 -31.13 -10.21
C LYS A 640 -0.28 -31.61 -10.35
N ALA A 641 -0.79 -32.43 -9.43
CA ALA A 641 -2.20 -32.87 -9.45
C ALA A 641 -3.14 -31.88 -8.74
N ALA A 642 -2.64 -31.10 -7.77
CA ALA A 642 -3.43 -30.16 -7.00
C ALA A 642 -3.79 -28.86 -7.75
N ALA A 643 -3.11 -28.54 -8.85
CA ALA A 643 -3.43 -27.40 -9.72
C ALA A 643 -4.80 -27.51 -10.41
N GLY A 644 -5.46 -28.67 -10.34
CA GLY A 644 -6.83 -28.91 -10.82
C GLY A 644 -7.93 -28.81 -9.76
N ILE A 645 -7.61 -28.48 -8.50
CA ILE A 645 -8.62 -28.36 -7.43
C ILE A 645 -8.89 -26.88 -7.14
N THR A 646 -10.04 -26.44 -7.64
CA THR A 646 -10.67 -25.14 -7.47
C THR A 646 -10.64 -24.68 -6.00
N VAL A 647 -10.21 -23.43 -5.81
CA VAL A 647 -10.40 -22.70 -4.54
C VAL A 647 -11.90 -22.43 -4.39
N ASN A 648 -12.56 -23.15 -3.48
CA ASN A 648 -13.85 -22.74 -2.91
C ASN A 648 -13.65 -21.65 -1.85
#